data_AF-C3ZRM7-F1
#
_entry.id   AF-C3ZRM7-F1
#
_cell.length_a   1.000
_cell.length_b   1.000
_cell.length_c   1.000
_cell.angle_alpha   90.00
_cell.angle_beta   90.00
_cell.angle_gamma   90.00
#
_symmetry.space_group_name_H-M   'P 1'
#
loop_
_entity.id
_entity.type
_entity.pdbx_description
1 polymer ?
#
loop_
_entity_poly.entity_id
_entity_poly.type
_entity_poly.pdbx_seq_one_letter_code
_entity_poly.pdbx_strand_id
1 'polypeptide(L)'
;MAQLSRLAQLYLKISDNLTEDDVRNLRSLLSLDEILGKAKVEKATPLEIFNMLVDNDVIGKGKLGLLVQILRCLGKGKLANEAECLEQEHEIEGEPEDTDVHCITSELASLHIKELVRLTDEPMKTPGLGPGETDASTDDAKERLGTLLAELDTPAVMADQEKQFDLYCQIGDLYRAKLYNLQSALQYYQSMMQCSKSLSEDIKQAKAHNRLGLTCDMLRKHEEAIKNHDRVVDIYKVVVGDEVDICVAYKNLASSLTLSGKVTEAKSNYKTALHFARETKNQTEEMNIYCMLGDLYKKQLNEPQISHMYYTNMLALAKDLRRKFWEMLAYNRLGNVCNDMQKNDLALQWYQKALEMSRENADTRDQIIAHLCVGALQGNLDTALQMAEQKQREEYGQMRVYINMGDMQRERFNSPRTAIQYYEQALSLARQLGDRRQEGIAYNRLGTAYVDIREYEVALEWYQKQLKICQEIEDKKEQIIAHVSVGNANRFLRNIEQAASHFNSALQLAEQTEDEHGQLRVYIPMGDMQKDQLHSPSTSIHYYEQALTQARQLMNHVEEALAYERLGLAQYEMGDYEKAVKWLQKHLDKSQDNGDNKQQISAHTNLGRAYRLMGSPEKATSHISTALQLAEQTGDLHGQMEVYFAMGEMQRDQLHSPRTAIQYYEQALALARQLGDRYKEGVAYNKLGLARDEMKEYETSFEVAPEDT
;
A
#
# COMPACT_ATOMS: atom_id res chain seq x y z
N MET A 1 -9.79 -10.78 27.28
CA MET A 1 -10.98 -10.88 26.40
C MET A 1 -12.11 -9.91 26.78
N ALA A 2 -12.66 -9.94 28.02
CA ALA A 2 -13.76 -9.04 28.41
C ALA A 2 -13.37 -7.55 28.53
N GLN A 3 -12.17 -7.23 29.05
CA GLN A 3 -11.64 -5.85 29.09
C GLN A 3 -11.32 -5.30 27.68
N LEU A 4 -10.71 -6.11 26.80
CA LEU A 4 -10.51 -5.79 25.38
C LEU A 4 -11.83 -5.48 24.65
N SER A 5 -12.91 -6.18 25.02
CA SER A 5 -14.27 -5.92 24.52
C SER A 5 -14.85 -4.59 25.04
N ARG A 6 -14.59 -4.22 26.31
CA ARG A 6 -15.07 -2.95 26.90
C ARG A 6 -14.31 -1.73 26.40
N LEU A 7 -12.99 -1.84 26.21
CA LEU A 7 -12.20 -0.76 25.63
C LEU A 7 -12.61 -0.51 24.17
N ALA A 8 -12.79 -1.56 23.38
CA ALA A 8 -13.33 -1.46 22.02
C ALA A 8 -14.74 -0.83 21.99
N GLN A 9 -15.59 -1.14 22.98
CA GLN A 9 -16.90 -0.51 23.13
C GLN A 9 -16.82 0.98 23.53
N LEU A 10 -15.89 1.36 24.40
CA LEU A 10 -15.67 2.77 24.76
C LEU A 10 -15.20 3.57 23.54
N TYR A 11 -14.28 3.04 22.73
CA TYR A 11 -13.82 3.70 21.51
C TYR A 11 -14.94 3.85 20.47
N LEU A 12 -15.77 2.83 20.31
CA LEU A 12 -17.00 2.94 19.50
C LEU A 12 -17.93 4.02 20.03
N LYS A 13 -18.19 4.09 21.34
CA LYS A 13 -19.04 5.14 21.94
C LYS A 13 -18.45 6.54 21.77
N ILE A 14 -17.13 6.70 21.88
CA ILE A 14 -16.46 7.99 21.70
C ILE A 14 -16.58 8.43 20.24
N SER A 15 -16.31 7.52 19.30
CA SER A 15 -16.50 7.71 17.86
C SER A 15 -17.93 8.14 17.52
N ASP A 16 -18.92 7.50 18.16
CA ASP A 16 -20.34 7.76 17.89
C ASP A 16 -20.86 9.08 18.52
N ASN A 17 -20.13 9.66 19.49
CA ASN A 17 -20.58 10.85 20.25
C ASN A 17 -19.74 12.11 20.05
N LEU A 18 -18.61 12.01 19.34
CA LEU A 18 -17.83 13.16 18.90
C LEU A 18 -18.43 13.71 17.61
N THR A 19 -18.73 15.01 17.60
CA THR A 19 -19.23 15.70 16.40
C THR A 19 -18.06 16.21 15.55
N GLU A 20 -18.31 16.54 14.28
CA GLU A 20 -17.28 17.16 13.44
C GLU A 20 -16.74 18.47 14.02
N ASP A 21 -17.55 19.26 14.73
CA ASP A 21 -17.11 20.48 15.42
C ASP A 21 -16.27 20.16 16.66
N ASP A 22 -16.57 19.08 17.39
CA ASP A 22 -15.70 18.58 18.47
C ASP A 22 -14.33 18.16 17.90
N VAL A 23 -14.31 17.53 16.72
CA VAL A 23 -13.09 17.15 16.00
C VAL A 23 -12.34 18.36 15.46
N ARG A 24 -13.04 19.38 14.97
CA ARG A 24 -12.45 20.66 14.53
C ARG A 24 -11.85 21.43 15.72
N ASN A 25 -12.52 21.43 16.87
CA ASN A 25 -12.01 21.98 18.12
C ASN A 25 -10.82 21.17 18.64
N LEU A 26 -10.85 19.84 18.55
CA LEU A 26 -9.72 18.94 18.79
C LEU A 26 -8.51 19.29 17.92
N ARG A 27 -8.73 19.54 16.61
CA ARG A 27 -7.70 19.98 15.66
C ARG A 27 -7.04 21.27 16.12
N SER A 28 -7.82 22.20 16.68
CA SER A 28 -7.32 23.47 17.24
C SER A 28 -6.65 23.32 18.61
N LEU A 29 -7.10 22.38 19.45
CA LEU A 29 -6.65 22.17 20.83
C LEU A 29 -5.34 21.37 20.91
N LEU A 30 -5.13 20.41 20.00
CA LEU A 30 -3.99 19.48 20.00
C LEU A 30 -2.95 19.78 18.92
N SER A 31 -3.11 20.84 18.13
CA SER A 31 -2.25 21.13 16.97
C SER A 31 -2.11 19.91 16.04
N LEU A 32 -3.21 19.19 15.77
CA LEU A 32 -3.21 17.90 15.05
C LEU A 32 -2.55 17.97 13.66
N ASP A 33 -2.60 19.14 13.01
CA ASP A 33 -1.95 19.39 11.71
C ASP A 33 -0.43 19.25 11.78
N GLU A 34 0.18 19.54 12.94
CA GLU A 34 1.62 19.35 13.20
C GLU A 34 1.95 17.90 13.57
N ILE A 35 1.02 17.15 14.19
CA ILE A 35 1.26 15.77 14.67
C ILE A 35 0.98 14.73 13.57
N LEU A 36 -0.10 14.87 12.81
CA LEU A 36 -0.58 13.88 11.84
C LEU A 36 -0.50 14.38 10.38
N GLY A 37 -0.12 15.65 10.19
CA GLY A 37 -0.05 16.30 8.88
C GLY A 37 -1.41 16.83 8.40
N LYS A 38 -1.47 18.13 8.12
CA LYS A 38 -2.69 18.90 7.77
C LYS A 38 -3.61 18.25 6.73
N ALA A 39 -3.04 17.67 5.67
CA ALA A 39 -3.81 17.03 4.58
C ALA A 39 -4.44 15.68 4.97
N LYS A 40 -3.82 14.92 5.90
CA LYS A 40 -4.39 13.68 6.45
C LYS A 40 -5.49 14.00 7.46
N VAL A 41 -5.29 15.06 8.25
CA VAL A 41 -6.23 15.48 9.31
C VAL A 41 -7.49 16.10 8.73
N GLU A 42 -7.40 16.92 7.67
CA GLU A 42 -8.57 17.57 7.05
C GLU A 42 -9.59 16.59 6.47
N LYS A 43 -9.12 15.45 5.96
CA LYS A 43 -9.95 14.45 5.24
C LYS A 43 -10.34 13.24 6.09
N ALA A 44 -9.78 13.10 7.29
CA ALA A 44 -10.04 11.96 8.15
C ALA A 44 -11.27 12.19 9.04
N THR A 45 -12.06 11.14 9.17
CA THR A 45 -13.23 11.05 10.06
C THR A 45 -12.81 11.06 11.54
N PRO A 46 -13.72 11.37 12.48
CA PRO A 46 -13.42 11.35 13.92
C PRO A 46 -12.79 10.04 14.40
N LEU A 47 -13.31 8.89 13.93
CA LEU A 47 -12.79 7.57 14.25
C LEU A 47 -11.44 7.31 13.61
N GLU A 48 -11.20 7.78 12.39
CA GLU A 48 -9.89 7.70 11.76
C GLU A 48 -8.88 8.60 12.47
N ILE A 49 -9.28 9.79 12.95
CA ILE A 49 -8.41 10.64 13.79
C ILE A 49 -8.11 9.95 15.12
N PHE A 50 -9.10 9.29 15.74
CA PHE A 50 -8.89 8.50 16.94
C PHE A 50 -8.02 7.29 16.73
N ASN A 51 -8.28 6.50 15.69
CA ASN A 51 -7.46 5.35 15.31
C ASN A 51 -6.07 5.81 14.91
N MET A 52 -5.91 6.96 14.24
CA MET A 52 -4.60 7.55 13.96
C MET A 52 -3.89 8.03 15.24
N LEU A 53 -4.61 8.50 16.26
CA LEU A 53 -4.04 8.85 17.57
C LEU A 53 -3.69 7.61 18.41
N VAL A 54 -4.45 6.52 18.28
CA VAL A 54 -4.16 5.21 18.88
C VAL A 54 -2.97 4.54 18.18
N ASP A 55 -2.97 4.52 16.84
CA ASP A 55 -1.91 3.98 15.97
C ASP A 55 -0.59 4.77 16.06
N ASN A 56 -0.63 6.03 16.54
CA ASN A 56 0.56 6.84 16.85
C ASN A 56 0.92 6.87 18.35
N ASP A 57 0.37 5.97 19.17
CA ASP A 57 0.62 5.87 20.62
C ASP A 57 0.30 7.13 21.45
N VAL A 58 -0.47 8.07 20.90
CA VAL A 58 -0.97 9.25 21.63
C VAL A 58 -2.11 8.85 22.58
N ILE A 59 -2.89 7.83 22.22
CA ILE A 59 -3.94 7.23 23.05
C ILE A 59 -3.83 5.69 22.97
N GLY A 60 -2.92 5.10 23.76
CA GLY A 60 -2.67 3.66 23.84
C GLY A 60 -2.70 3.13 25.29
N LYS A 61 -2.68 1.80 25.47
CA LYS A 61 -2.83 1.09 26.76
C LYS A 61 -2.02 1.77 27.88
N GLY A 62 -2.72 2.29 28.90
CA GLY A 62 -2.12 2.86 30.12
C GLY A 62 -2.00 4.39 30.17
N LYS A 63 -2.52 5.15 29.18
CA LYS A 63 -2.60 6.62 29.23
C LYS A 63 -3.93 7.16 28.67
N LEU A 64 -5.05 6.72 29.24
CA LEU A 64 -6.37 7.30 28.97
C LEU A 64 -6.51 8.71 29.59
N GLY A 65 -5.60 9.18 30.45
CA GLY A 65 -5.68 10.51 31.06
C GLY A 65 -5.69 11.67 30.06
N LEU A 66 -4.97 11.53 28.94
CA LEU A 66 -5.03 12.51 27.85
C LEU A 66 -6.39 12.46 27.15
N LEU A 67 -6.95 11.27 26.96
CA LEU A 67 -8.28 11.05 26.42
C LEU A 67 -9.37 11.67 27.31
N VAL A 68 -9.26 11.53 28.62
CA VAL A 68 -10.17 12.14 29.61
C VAL A 68 -10.14 13.68 29.50
N GLN A 69 -8.95 14.27 29.44
CA GLN A 69 -8.78 15.73 29.32
C GLN A 69 -9.39 16.25 28.01
N ILE A 70 -9.09 15.59 26.89
CA ILE A 70 -9.64 15.89 25.58
C ILE A 70 -11.18 15.87 25.63
N LEU A 71 -11.77 14.78 26.15
CA LEU A 71 -13.22 14.63 26.22
C LEU A 71 -13.87 15.68 27.13
N ARG A 72 -13.22 16.10 28.22
CA ARG A 72 -13.72 17.18 29.08
C ARG A 72 -13.66 18.55 28.41
N CYS A 73 -12.59 18.85 27.67
CA CYS A 73 -12.47 20.10 26.90
C CYS A 73 -13.52 20.22 25.79
N LEU A 74 -13.95 19.09 25.22
CA LEU A 74 -15.04 19.03 24.25
C LEU A 74 -16.44 18.97 24.89
N GLY A 75 -16.54 19.14 26.22
CA GLY A 75 -17.81 19.11 26.95
C GLY A 75 -18.44 17.72 27.11
N LYS A 76 -17.73 16.63 26.76
CA LYS A 76 -18.20 15.23 26.82
C LYS A 76 -17.88 14.56 28.15
N GLY A 77 -18.24 15.22 29.26
CA GLY A 77 -17.85 14.80 30.62
C GLY A 77 -18.27 13.37 31.03
N LYS A 78 -19.37 12.83 30.49
CA LYS A 78 -19.80 11.45 30.79
C LYS A 78 -18.86 10.40 30.19
N LEU A 79 -18.41 10.59 28.96
CA LEU A 79 -17.45 9.69 28.28
C LEU A 79 -16.06 9.83 28.89
N ALA A 80 -15.69 11.05 29.29
CA ALA A 80 -14.45 11.29 30.02
C ALA A 80 -14.41 10.52 31.35
N ASN A 81 -15.48 10.56 32.15
CA ASN A 81 -15.53 9.82 33.41
C ASN A 81 -15.55 8.28 33.21
N GLU A 82 -16.15 7.81 32.12
CA GLU A 82 -16.18 6.37 31.75
C GLU A 82 -14.78 5.88 31.31
N ALA A 83 -14.02 6.73 30.60
CA ALA A 83 -12.61 6.49 30.27
C ALA A 83 -11.69 6.50 31.51
N GLU A 84 -11.91 7.44 32.44
CA GLU A 84 -11.15 7.59 33.70
C GLU A 84 -11.35 6.39 34.64
N CYS A 85 -12.57 5.82 34.70
CA CYS A 85 -12.84 4.57 35.43
C CYS A 85 -12.12 3.35 34.82
N LEU A 86 -12.12 3.22 33.50
CA LEU A 86 -11.44 2.11 32.80
C LEU A 86 -9.92 2.18 32.95
N GLU A 87 -9.35 3.38 33.10
CA GLU A 87 -7.93 3.57 33.39
C GLU A 87 -7.55 3.11 34.80
N GLN A 88 -8.34 3.50 35.80
CA GLN A 88 -8.14 3.09 37.20
C GLN A 88 -8.31 1.57 37.41
N GLU A 89 -9.17 0.91 36.63
CA GLU A 89 -9.31 -0.55 36.64
C GLU A 89 -8.10 -1.28 36.04
N HIS A 90 -7.40 -0.67 35.07
CA HIS A 90 -6.27 -1.28 34.37
C HIS A 90 -4.95 -1.22 35.14
N GLU A 91 -4.75 -0.22 36.01
CA GLU A 91 -3.58 -0.13 36.90
C GLU A 91 -3.57 -1.20 38.01
N ILE A 92 -4.69 -1.93 38.21
CA ILE A 92 -4.88 -2.89 39.30
C ILE A 92 -4.56 -4.34 38.90
N GLU A 93 -4.53 -4.69 37.61
CA GLU A 93 -4.41 -6.09 37.13
C GLU A 93 -3.32 -6.25 36.03
N GLY A 94 -2.14 -6.77 36.38
CA GLY A 94 -1.03 -7.02 35.44
C GLY A 94 -0.89 -8.47 34.92
N GLU A 95 -0.72 -8.63 33.59
CA GLU A 95 -0.12 -9.72 32.72
C GLU A 95 -0.31 -11.25 33.03
N PRO A 96 0.05 -12.27 32.18
CA PRO A 96 0.79 -12.32 30.87
C PRO A 96 0.21 -13.26 29.74
N GLU A 97 0.99 -13.36 28.65
CA GLU A 97 0.87 -14.06 27.35
C GLU A 97 1.15 -15.59 27.37
N ASP A 98 0.36 -16.40 26.63
CA ASP A 98 0.77 -17.64 25.88
C ASP A 98 -0.44 -18.54 25.51
N THR A 99 -0.63 -18.90 24.23
CA THR A 99 -1.11 -20.24 23.81
C THR A 99 -0.91 -20.56 22.31
N ASP A 100 -0.38 -21.77 22.08
CA ASP A 100 0.22 -22.41 20.90
C ASP A 100 -0.63 -22.60 19.60
N VAL A 101 0.07 -22.55 18.45
CA VAL A 101 -0.44 -22.47 17.05
C VAL A 101 -0.40 -23.81 16.27
N HIS A 102 0.01 -24.93 16.90
CA HIS A 102 0.33 -26.15 16.15
C HIS A 102 -0.87 -27.06 15.74
N CYS A 103 -2.10 -26.72 16.12
CA CYS A 103 -3.31 -27.42 15.66
C CYS A 103 -3.85 -26.87 14.30
N ILE A 104 -3.38 -25.69 13.89
CA ILE A 104 -3.98 -24.89 12.80
C ILE A 104 -3.52 -25.35 11.41
N THR A 105 -2.37 -26.01 11.29
CA THR A 105 -1.78 -26.41 10.00
C THR A 105 -2.50 -27.58 9.31
N SER A 106 -3.12 -28.48 10.07
CA SER A 106 -3.93 -29.59 9.53
C SER A 106 -5.32 -29.13 9.07
N GLU A 107 -5.92 -28.13 9.73
CA GLU A 107 -7.17 -27.52 9.28
C GLU A 107 -6.97 -26.60 8.07
N LEU A 108 -5.84 -25.88 7.98
CA LEU A 108 -5.50 -24.99 6.84
C LEU A 108 -5.37 -25.72 5.49
N ALA A 109 -4.88 -26.97 5.47
CA ALA A 109 -4.82 -27.77 4.25
C ALA A 109 -6.21 -28.21 3.77
N SER A 110 -7.13 -28.46 4.70
CA SER A 110 -8.54 -28.75 4.39
C SER A 110 -9.35 -27.49 4.05
N LEU A 111 -8.94 -26.34 4.58
CA LEU A 111 -9.47 -25.02 4.24
C LEU A 111 -9.05 -24.64 2.82
N HIS A 112 -7.82 -24.84 2.36
CA HIS A 112 -7.40 -24.47 1.00
C HIS A 112 -8.22 -25.13 -0.12
N ILE A 113 -8.63 -26.39 0.05
CA ILE A 113 -9.50 -27.10 -0.92
C ILE A 113 -10.94 -26.58 -0.85
N LYS A 114 -11.42 -26.20 0.35
CA LYS A 114 -12.73 -25.53 0.52
C LYS A 114 -12.71 -24.06 0.07
N GLU A 115 -11.58 -23.37 0.17
CA GLU A 115 -11.36 -21.97 -0.24
C GLU A 115 -11.30 -21.88 -1.77
N LEU A 116 -10.71 -22.87 -2.45
CA LEU A 116 -10.78 -23.01 -3.91
C LEU A 116 -12.21 -23.23 -4.42
N VAL A 117 -13.03 -24.01 -3.70
CA VAL A 117 -14.47 -24.14 -3.96
C VAL A 117 -15.23 -22.85 -3.59
N ARG A 118 -14.79 -22.12 -2.56
CA ARG A 118 -15.36 -20.84 -2.11
C ARG A 118 -15.04 -19.68 -3.07
N LEU A 119 -13.89 -19.68 -3.74
CA LEU A 119 -13.52 -18.75 -4.80
C LEU A 119 -14.36 -18.93 -6.08
N THR A 120 -14.97 -20.11 -6.25
CA THR A 120 -15.98 -20.38 -7.29
C THR A 120 -17.43 -20.04 -6.87
N ASP A 121 -17.63 -19.70 -5.59
CA ASP A 121 -18.94 -19.48 -4.97
C ASP A 121 -19.10 -18.10 -4.28
N GLU A 122 -18.26 -17.11 -4.64
CA GLU A 122 -18.61 -15.71 -4.38
C GLU A 122 -19.94 -15.35 -5.07
N PRO A 123 -20.80 -14.56 -4.41
CA PRO A 123 -22.07 -14.15 -5.00
C PRO A 123 -21.80 -13.41 -6.31
N MET A 124 -22.54 -13.78 -7.35
CA MET A 124 -22.58 -13.02 -8.61
C MET A 124 -22.67 -11.52 -8.30
N LYS A 125 -21.88 -10.69 -8.99
CA LYS A 125 -22.27 -9.29 -9.21
C LYS A 125 -23.75 -9.31 -9.55
N THR A 126 -24.61 -8.79 -8.67
CA THR A 126 -26.06 -8.83 -8.88
C THR A 126 -26.35 -8.20 -10.23
N PRO A 127 -26.83 -8.97 -11.23
CA PRO A 127 -27.19 -8.41 -12.50
C PRO A 127 -28.58 -7.84 -12.36
N GLY A 128 -28.65 -6.55 -12.08
CA GLY A 128 -29.93 -5.89 -11.85
C GLY A 128 -29.76 -4.42 -11.53
N LEU A 129 -29.47 -3.62 -12.57
CA LEU A 129 -30.01 -2.30 -12.86
C LEU A 129 -29.28 -1.77 -14.12
N GLY A 130 -30.03 -1.69 -15.24
CA GLY A 130 -29.84 -0.84 -16.44
C GLY A 130 -28.45 -0.64 -17.09
N PRO A 131 -28.34 -0.66 -18.43
CA PRO A 131 -27.14 -0.20 -19.11
C PRO A 131 -27.10 1.33 -19.07
N GLY A 132 -26.13 1.90 -18.38
CA GLY A 132 -25.87 3.34 -18.41
C GLY A 132 -25.32 3.86 -17.10
N GLU A 133 -24.06 3.57 -16.82
CA GLU A 133 -23.15 4.53 -16.21
C GLU A 133 -21.74 3.92 -16.35
N THR A 134 -20.86 4.67 -17.00
CA THR A 134 -19.44 4.39 -17.21
C THR A 134 -18.77 3.97 -15.89
N ASP A 135 -17.81 3.05 -15.94
CA ASP A 135 -16.99 2.68 -14.77
C ASP A 135 -16.22 3.91 -14.28
N ALA A 136 -16.82 4.62 -13.33
CA ALA A 136 -16.19 5.71 -12.62
C ALA A 136 -15.24 5.16 -11.54
N SER A 137 -14.09 5.79 -11.37
CA SER A 137 -13.10 5.42 -10.37
C SER A 137 -13.69 5.53 -8.95
N THR A 138 -13.08 4.83 -7.97
CA THR A 138 -13.47 4.97 -6.56
C THR A 138 -13.38 6.41 -6.07
N ASP A 139 -12.51 7.23 -6.68
CA ASP A 139 -12.37 8.64 -6.37
C ASP A 139 -13.56 9.48 -6.87
N ASP A 140 -14.10 9.18 -8.05
CA ASP A 140 -15.34 9.82 -8.57
C ASP A 140 -16.57 9.46 -7.71
N ALA A 141 -16.64 8.21 -7.23
CA ALA A 141 -17.70 7.80 -6.31
C ALA A 141 -17.63 8.55 -4.97
N LYS A 142 -16.42 8.80 -4.43
CA LYS A 142 -16.24 9.58 -3.20
C LYS A 142 -16.61 11.06 -3.39
N GLU A 143 -16.28 11.64 -4.54
CA GLU A 143 -16.65 13.02 -4.87
C GLU A 143 -18.19 13.17 -4.97
N ARG A 144 -18.84 12.27 -5.71
CA ARG A 144 -20.31 12.23 -5.84
C ARG A 144 -21.01 11.99 -4.50
N LEU A 145 -20.42 11.17 -3.61
CA LEU A 145 -20.93 10.98 -2.25
C LEU A 145 -20.90 12.28 -1.45
N GLY A 146 -19.80 13.03 -1.52
CA GLY A 146 -19.66 14.32 -0.82
C GLY A 146 -20.72 15.33 -1.27
N THR A 147 -21.03 15.38 -2.56
CA THR A 147 -22.11 16.24 -3.09
C THR A 147 -23.48 15.85 -2.56
N LEU A 148 -23.81 14.56 -2.56
CA LEU A 148 -25.12 14.06 -2.12
C LEU A 148 -25.35 14.24 -0.62
N LEU A 149 -24.31 14.08 0.21
CA LEU A 149 -24.38 14.35 1.64
C LEU A 149 -24.62 15.83 1.92
N ALA A 150 -23.92 16.72 1.20
CA ALA A 150 -24.12 18.17 1.33
C ALA A 150 -25.54 18.60 0.94
N GLU A 151 -26.15 17.95 -0.07
CA GLU A 151 -27.53 18.23 -0.49
C GLU A 151 -28.56 17.76 0.55
N LEU A 152 -28.33 16.60 1.17
CA LEU A 152 -29.17 16.03 2.22
C LEU A 152 -29.30 16.94 3.44
N ASP A 153 -28.23 17.68 3.76
CA ASP A 153 -28.16 18.60 4.91
C ASP A 153 -28.75 19.99 4.64
N THR A 154 -29.28 20.24 3.44
CA THR A 154 -29.89 21.54 3.13
C THR A 154 -31.23 21.72 3.86
N PRO A 155 -31.55 22.92 4.40
CA PRO A 155 -32.83 23.16 5.10
C PRO A 155 -34.07 22.85 4.26
N ALA A 156 -33.96 23.02 2.93
CA ALA A 156 -35.03 22.73 1.98
C ALA A 156 -35.30 21.22 1.85
N VAL A 157 -34.27 20.38 1.98
CA VAL A 157 -34.39 18.91 1.95
C VAL A 157 -34.76 18.38 3.33
N MET A 158 -34.19 18.94 4.41
CA MET A 158 -34.53 18.52 5.78
C MET A 158 -36.02 18.68 6.13
N ALA A 159 -36.69 19.65 5.51
CA ALA A 159 -38.12 19.89 5.67
C ALA A 159 -39.00 19.02 4.73
N ASP A 160 -38.40 18.29 3.79
CA ASP A 160 -39.08 17.56 2.72
C ASP A 160 -38.71 16.07 2.76
N GLN A 161 -39.57 15.27 3.39
CA GLN A 161 -39.36 13.83 3.57
C GLN A 161 -39.29 13.05 2.26
N GLU A 162 -39.85 13.58 1.17
CA GLU A 162 -39.78 12.94 -0.15
C GLU A 162 -38.39 13.12 -0.76
N LYS A 163 -37.81 14.31 -0.68
CA LYS A 163 -36.42 14.55 -1.12
C LYS A 163 -35.41 13.78 -0.26
N GLN A 164 -35.65 13.69 1.05
CA GLN A 164 -34.82 12.88 1.94
C GLN A 164 -34.83 11.41 1.54
N PHE A 165 -36.00 10.87 1.21
CA PHE A 165 -36.13 9.48 0.77
C PHE A 165 -35.27 9.20 -0.48
N ASP A 166 -35.34 10.07 -1.49
CA ASP A 166 -34.58 9.90 -2.74
C ASP A 166 -33.07 10.05 -2.53
N LEU A 167 -32.64 10.99 -1.70
CA LEU A 167 -31.22 11.17 -1.38
C LEU A 167 -30.66 10.00 -0.55
N TYR A 168 -31.39 9.51 0.45
CA TYR A 168 -30.99 8.32 1.19
C TYR A 168 -30.85 7.09 0.30
N CYS A 169 -31.72 6.95 -0.71
CA CYS A 169 -31.62 5.89 -1.71
C CYS A 169 -30.32 6.00 -2.51
N GLN A 170 -29.99 7.19 -3.05
CA GLN A 170 -28.78 7.40 -3.84
C GLN A 170 -27.49 7.19 -3.04
N ILE A 171 -27.44 7.71 -1.81
CA ILE A 171 -26.28 7.58 -0.92
C ILE A 171 -26.08 6.11 -0.54
N GLY A 172 -27.14 5.42 -0.13
CA GLY A 172 -27.08 3.99 0.21
C GLY A 172 -26.60 3.14 -0.95
N ASP A 173 -27.07 3.42 -2.17
CA ASP A 173 -26.66 2.73 -3.40
C ASP A 173 -25.19 2.89 -3.71
N LEU A 174 -24.66 4.09 -3.53
CA LEU A 174 -23.27 4.40 -3.77
C LEU A 174 -22.37 3.69 -2.73
N TYR A 175 -22.76 3.72 -1.45
CA TYR A 175 -22.05 2.96 -0.41
C TYR A 175 -22.06 1.45 -0.67
N ARG A 176 -23.19 0.90 -1.11
CA ARG A 176 -23.34 -0.54 -1.35
C ARG A 176 -22.60 -1.00 -2.61
N ALA A 177 -22.71 -0.27 -3.72
CA ALA A 177 -22.29 -0.74 -5.04
C ALA A 177 -20.90 -0.26 -5.47
N LYS A 178 -20.40 0.87 -4.93
CA LYS A 178 -19.15 1.51 -5.38
C LYS A 178 -18.10 1.62 -4.29
N LEU A 179 -18.50 1.88 -3.04
CA LEU A 179 -17.58 2.03 -1.91
C LEU A 179 -17.47 0.77 -1.04
N TYR A 180 -18.31 -0.24 -1.27
CA TYR A 180 -18.35 -1.52 -0.56
C TYR A 180 -18.45 -1.39 0.98
N ASN A 181 -19.07 -0.31 1.47
CA ASN A 181 -19.35 -0.11 2.89
C ASN A 181 -20.82 -0.45 3.19
N LEU A 182 -21.06 -1.73 3.48
CA LEU A 182 -22.40 -2.29 3.69
C LEU A 182 -23.06 -1.77 4.97
N GLN A 183 -22.28 -1.41 5.99
CA GLN A 183 -22.82 -0.92 7.26
C GLN A 183 -23.39 0.49 7.12
N SER A 184 -22.66 1.38 6.43
CA SER A 184 -23.17 2.71 6.09
C SER A 184 -24.37 2.63 5.15
N ALA A 185 -24.32 1.78 4.11
CA ALA A 185 -25.48 1.55 3.24
C ALA A 185 -26.72 1.12 4.03
N LEU A 186 -26.57 0.21 4.99
CA LEU A 186 -27.66 -0.26 5.84
C LEU A 186 -28.29 0.88 6.65
N GLN A 187 -27.48 1.78 7.22
CA GLN A 187 -27.97 2.94 7.98
C GLN A 187 -28.80 3.88 7.11
N TYR A 188 -28.32 4.22 5.91
CA TYR A 188 -29.06 5.09 5.00
C TYR A 188 -30.36 4.46 4.51
N TYR A 189 -30.38 3.14 4.27
CA TYR A 189 -31.63 2.45 3.95
C TYR A 189 -32.60 2.34 5.14
N GLN A 190 -32.12 2.34 6.38
CA GLN A 190 -32.98 2.44 7.57
C GLN A 190 -33.61 3.83 7.68
N SER A 191 -32.87 4.89 7.38
CA SER A 191 -33.40 6.27 7.31
C SER A 191 -34.41 6.42 6.17
N MET A 192 -34.11 5.86 4.99
CA MET A 192 -35.04 5.76 3.86
C MET A 192 -36.35 5.05 4.28
N MET A 193 -36.26 3.98 5.07
CA MET A 193 -37.42 3.28 5.62
C MET A 193 -38.25 4.18 6.55
N GLN A 194 -37.62 4.97 7.41
CA GLN A 194 -38.33 5.88 8.32
C GLN A 194 -39.09 6.97 7.54
N CYS A 195 -38.47 7.58 6.53
CA CYS A 195 -39.12 8.55 5.64
C CYS A 195 -40.33 7.93 4.93
N SER A 196 -40.20 6.69 4.43
CA SER A 196 -41.31 6.03 3.76
C SER A 196 -42.50 5.72 4.67
N LYS A 197 -42.25 5.44 5.96
CA LYS A 197 -43.30 5.22 6.96
C LYS A 197 -44.01 6.52 7.32
N SER A 198 -43.27 7.63 7.45
CA SER A 198 -43.86 8.93 7.78
C SER A 198 -44.68 9.51 6.62
N LEU A 199 -44.23 9.27 5.38
CA LEU A 199 -44.98 9.60 4.17
C LEU A 199 -46.24 8.72 3.97
N SER A 200 -46.36 7.62 4.72
CA SER A 200 -47.44 6.62 4.57
C SER A 200 -47.57 6.10 3.12
N GLU A 201 -46.46 6.00 2.40
CA GLU A 201 -46.41 5.54 1.02
C GLU A 201 -45.89 4.10 0.92
N ASP A 202 -46.81 3.18 0.62
CA ASP A 202 -46.53 1.75 0.56
C ASP A 202 -45.46 1.39 -0.50
N ILE A 203 -45.47 2.03 -1.68
CA ILE A 203 -44.47 1.78 -2.74
C ILE A 203 -43.05 2.20 -2.29
N LYS A 204 -42.93 3.34 -1.58
CA LYS A 204 -41.65 3.79 -1.03
C LYS A 204 -41.17 2.84 0.09
N GLN A 205 -42.08 2.33 0.91
CA GLN A 205 -41.77 1.30 1.91
C GLN A 205 -41.26 0.01 1.26
N ALA A 206 -41.88 -0.44 0.16
CA ALA A 206 -41.42 -1.61 -0.59
C ALA A 206 -40.01 -1.41 -1.15
N LYS A 207 -39.71 -0.25 -1.73
CA LYS A 207 -38.34 0.08 -2.21
C LYS A 207 -37.31 0.04 -1.08
N ALA A 208 -37.63 0.63 0.07
CA ALA A 208 -36.73 0.65 1.22
C ALA A 208 -36.50 -0.77 1.79
N HIS A 209 -37.56 -1.57 1.95
CA HIS A 209 -37.47 -2.96 2.38
C HIS A 209 -36.62 -3.79 1.41
N ASN A 210 -36.74 -3.58 0.10
CA ASN A 210 -35.94 -4.29 -0.89
C ASN A 210 -34.43 -3.99 -0.76
N ARG A 211 -34.05 -2.72 -0.57
CA ARG A 211 -32.64 -2.33 -0.38
C ARG A 211 -32.06 -2.84 0.93
N LEU A 212 -32.85 -2.79 2.01
CA LEU A 212 -32.50 -3.39 3.30
C LEU A 212 -32.28 -4.89 3.16
N GLY A 213 -33.19 -5.60 2.49
CA GLY A 213 -33.10 -7.04 2.29
C GLY A 213 -31.83 -7.45 1.54
N LEU A 214 -31.54 -6.80 0.40
CA LEU A 214 -30.32 -7.04 -0.36
C LEU A 214 -29.04 -6.78 0.45
N THR A 215 -29.03 -5.74 1.29
CA THR A 215 -27.87 -5.39 2.13
C THR A 215 -27.70 -6.38 3.29
N CYS A 216 -28.80 -6.81 3.91
CA CYS A 216 -28.80 -7.86 4.92
C CYS A 216 -28.27 -9.18 4.37
N ASP A 217 -28.62 -9.56 3.13
CA ASP A 217 -28.06 -10.75 2.48
C ASP A 217 -26.54 -10.65 2.29
N MET A 218 -26.02 -9.50 1.86
CA MET A 218 -24.57 -9.26 1.75
C MET A 218 -23.86 -9.33 3.10
N LEU A 219 -24.53 -8.90 4.18
CA LEU A 219 -24.05 -9.01 5.57
C LEU A 219 -24.28 -10.40 6.20
N ARG A 220 -24.75 -11.39 5.42
CA ARG A 220 -25.11 -12.75 5.88
C ARG A 220 -26.21 -12.82 6.95
N LYS A 221 -27.04 -11.78 7.05
CA LYS A 221 -28.23 -11.70 7.92
C LYS A 221 -29.46 -12.21 7.17
N HIS A 222 -29.43 -13.47 6.74
CA HIS A 222 -30.43 -14.01 5.82
C HIS A 222 -31.86 -14.01 6.37
N GLU A 223 -32.05 -14.21 7.67
CA GLU A 223 -33.39 -14.14 8.28
C GLU A 223 -33.99 -12.73 8.24
N GLU A 224 -33.16 -11.71 8.46
CA GLU A 224 -33.58 -10.30 8.33
C GLU A 224 -33.84 -9.94 6.86
N ALA A 225 -33.02 -10.46 5.94
CA ALA A 225 -33.22 -10.28 4.51
C ALA A 225 -34.55 -10.86 4.03
N ILE A 226 -34.87 -12.09 4.46
CA ILE A 226 -36.14 -12.75 4.16
C ILE A 226 -37.31 -11.92 4.72
N LYS A 227 -37.26 -11.48 5.98
CA LYS A 227 -38.33 -10.66 6.57
C LYS A 227 -38.58 -9.38 5.77
N ASN A 228 -37.51 -8.73 5.33
CA ASN A 228 -37.61 -7.52 4.52
C ASN A 228 -38.22 -7.82 3.14
N HIS A 229 -37.70 -8.80 2.39
CA HIS A 229 -38.22 -9.16 1.07
C HIS A 229 -39.65 -9.73 1.10
N ASP A 230 -40.03 -10.45 2.16
CA ASP A 230 -41.40 -10.93 2.37
C ASP A 230 -42.38 -9.76 2.52
N ARG A 231 -41.96 -8.70 3.23
CA ARG A 231 -42.72 -7.44 3.32
C ARG A 231 -42.85 -6.70 2.00
N VAL A 232 -41.82 -6.72 1.15
CA VAL A 232 -41.93 -6.17 -0.22
C VAL A 232 -43.03 -6.90 -0.99
N VAL A 233 -43.02 -8.24 -0.94
CA VAL A 233 -44.03 -9.07 -1.61
C VAL A 233 -45.43 -8.82 -1.05
N ASP A 234 -45.60 -8.71 0.27
CA ASP A 234 -46.89 -8.42 0.89
C ASP A 234 -47.45 -7.05 0.49
N ILE A 235 -46.59 -6.02 0.41
CA ILE A 235 -47.00 -4.69 -0.04
C ILE A 235 -47.49 -4.74 -1.49
N TYR A 236 -46.75 -5.37 -2.40
CA TYR A 236 -47.11 -5.43 -3.81
C TYR A 236 -48.28 -6.39 -4.12
N LYS A 237 -48.71 -7.22 -3.17
CA LYS A 237 -49.97 -7.97 -3.28
C LYS A 237 -51.19 -7.10 -2.99
N VAL A 238 -51.06 -6.08 -2.14
CA VAL A 238 -52.16 -5.22 -1.68
C VAL A 238 -52.25 -3.98 -2.56
N VAL A 239 -51.13 -3.32 -2.79
CA VAL A 239 -51.01 -2.21 -3.74
C VAL A 239 -50.70 -2.84 -5.08
N VAL A 240 -51.57 -2.64 -6.08
CA VAL A 240 -51.33 -3.15 -7.44
C VAL A 240 -50.02 -2.54 -7.95
N GLY A 241 -48.92 -3.28 -7.76
CA GLY A 241 -47.59 -2.91 -8.23
C GLY A 241 -47.45 -3.19 -9.73
N ASP A 242 -46.43 -2.62 -10.34
CA ASP A 242 -46.01 -3.03 -11.69
C ASP A 242 -45.61 -4.52 -11.65
N GLU A 243 -46.06 -5.31 -12.63
CA GLU A 243 -45.71 -6.72 -12.77
C GLU A 243 -44.18 -6.93 -12.80
N VAL A 244 -43.43 -5.93 -13.27
CA VAL A 244 -41.96 -5.92 -13.23
C VAL A 244 -41.42 -5.82 -11.81
N ASP A 245 -41.99 -4.96 -10.95
CA ASP A 245 -41.57 -4.80 -9.56
C ASP A 245 -41.94 -6.05 -8.73
N ILE A 246 -43.11 -6.62 -9.00
CA ILE A 246 -43.55 -7.89 -8.41
C ILE A 246 -42.57 -9.01 -8.76
N CYS A 247 -42.15 -9.10 -10.02
CA CYS A 247 -41.14 -10.06 -10.47
C CYS A 247 -39.83 -9.93 -9.68
N VAL A 248 -39.31 -8.70 -9.55
CA VAL A 248 -38.05 -8.45 -8.82
C VAL A 248 -38.18 -8.79 -7.34
N ALA A 249 -39.33 -8.46 -6.71
CA ALA A 249 -39.59 -8.77 -5.31
C ALA A 249 -39.56 -10.29 -5.04
N TYR A 250 -40.28 -11.07 -5.86
CA TYR A 250 -40.26 -12.54 -5.76
C TYR A 250 -38.88 -13.14 -6.03
N LYS A 251 -38.12 -12.60 -6.99
CA LYS A 251 -36.74 -13.03 -7.28
C LYS A 251 -35.81 -12.80 -6.09
N ASN A 252 -35.86 -11.62 -5.47
CA ASN A 252 -34.99 -11.26 -4.35
C ASN A 252 -35.36 -12.07 -3.10
N LEU A 253 -36.65 -12.26 -2.81
CA LEU A 253 -37.11 -13.15 -1.75
C LEU A 253 -36.60 -14.58 -1.95
N ALA A 254 -36.74 -15.11 -3.18
CA ALA A 254 -36.24 -16.44 -3.51
C ALA A 254 -34.72 -16.56 -3.35
N SER A 255 -33.97 -15.52 -3.67
CA SER A 255 -32.51 -15.45 -3.46
C SER A 255 -32.17 -15.53 -1.97
N SER A 256 -32.82 -14.75 -1.10
CA SER A 256 -32.57 -14.82 0.34
C SER A 256 -32.96 -16.18 0.94
N LEU A 257 -34.09 -16.75 0.49
CA LEU A 257 -34.53 -18.09 0.89
C LEU A 257 -33.52 -19.18 0.46
N THR A 258 -32.91 -19.01 -0.71
CA THR A 258 -31.84 -19.91 -1.19
C THR A 258 -30.62 -19.82 -0.28
N LEU A 259 -30.20 -18.61 0.08
CA LEU A 259 -29.07 -18.38 0.98
C LEU A 259 -29.32 -18.91 2.41
N SER A 260 -30.57 -18.87 2.89
CA SER A 260 -30.95 -19.43 4.19
C SER A 260 -31.19 -20.94 4.17
N GLY A 261 -31.07 -21.61 3.02
CA GLY A 261 -31.34 -23.05 2.87
C GLY A 261 -32.82 -23.44 2.83
N LYS A 262 -33.76 -22.51 2.69
CA LYS A 262 -35.20 -22.78 2.54
C LYS A 262 -35.56 -23.10 1.08
N VAL A 263 -35.02 -24.21 0.60
CA VAL A 263 -34.97 -24.58 -0.83
C VAL A 263 -36.36 -24.70 -1.48
N THR A 264 -37.35 -25.24 -0.76
CA THR A 264 -38.71 -25.46 -1.28
C THR A 264 -39.46 -24.15 -1.53
N GLU A 265 -39.38 -23.22 -0.57
CA GLU A 265 -39.96 -21.89 -0.66
C GLU A 265 -39.23 -21.07 -1.73
N ALA A 266 -37.89 -21.13 -1.79
CA ALA A 266 -37.10 -20.47 -2.81
C ALA A 266 -37.51 -20.90 -4.23
N LYS A 267 -37.64 -22.21 -4.45
CA LYS A 267 -38.09 -22.80 -5.73
C LYS A 267 -39.47 -22.29 -6.15
N SER A 268 -40.42 -22.22 -5.21
CA SER A 268 -41.77 -21.71 -5.49
C SER A 268 -41.72 -20.23 -5.91
N ASN A 269 -41.01 -19.40 -5.13
CA ASN A 269 -40.90 -17.97 -5.39
C ASN A 269 -40.16 -17.65 -6.70
N TYR A 270 -39.10 -18.37 -7.06
CA TYR A 270 -38.46 -18.21 -8.37
C TYR A 270 -39.36 -18.58 -9.54
N LYS A 271 -40.21 -19.60 -9.40
CA LYS A 271 -41.19 -19.96 -10.45
C LYS A 271 -42.24 -18.87 -10.62
N THR A 272 -42.70 -18.27 -9.52
CA THR A 272 -43.60 -17.11 -9.55
C THR A 272 -42.93 -15.91 -10.22
N ALA A 273 -41.68 -15.59 -9.86
CA ALA A 273 -40.91 -14.52 -10.51
C ALA A 273 -40.76 -14.78 -12.02
N LEU A 274 -40.46 -16.01 -12.42
CA LEU A 274 -40.32 -16.40 -13.83
C LEU A 274 -41.63 -16.22 -14.63
N HIS A 275 -42.78 -16.47 -13.99
CA HIS A 275 -44.08 -16.26 -14.62
C HIS A 275 -44.28 -14.78 -14.96
N PHE A 276 -44.08 -13.87 -13.99
CA PHE A 276 -44.18 -12.43 -14.20
C PHE A 276 -43.16 -11.90 -15.22
N ALA A 277 -41.91 -12.40 -15.21
CA ALA A 277 -40.90 -12.04 -16.20
C ALA A 277 -41.35 -12.36 -17.64
N ARG A 278 -42.07 -13.46 -17.83
CA ARG A 278 -42.60 -13.88 -19.15
C ARG A 278 -43.82 -13.09 -19.57
N GLU A 279 -44.72 -12.78 -18.64
CA GLU A 279 -45.91 -11.95 -18.90
C GLU A 279 -45.50 -10.54 -19.32
N THR A 280 -44.54 -9.95 -18.61
CA THR A 280 -43.95 -8.64 -18.92
C THR A 280 -43.00 -8.65 -20.12
N LYS A 281 -42.68 -9.83 -20.67
CA LYS A 281 -41.67 -10.04 -21.73
C LYS A 281 -40.30 -9.46 -21.39
N ASN A 282 -39.95 -9.39 -20.11
CA ASN A 282 -38.65 -8.90 -19.65
C ASN A 282 -37.58 -10.00 -19.77
N GLN A 283 -37.01 -10.12 -20.97
CA GLN A 283 -35.99 -11.13 -21.28
C GLN A 283 -34.72 -10.99 -20.41
N THR A 284 -34.39 -9.79 -19.93
CA THR A 284 -33.20 -9.64 -19.06
C THR A 284 -33.44 -10.31 -17.70
N GLU A 285 -34.61 -10.09 -17.10
CA GLU A 285 -34.95 -10.73 -15.82
C GLU A 285 -35.23 -12.23 -16.00
N GLU A 286 -35.83 -12.64 -17.11
CA GLU A 286 -36.00 -14.06 -17.44
C GLU A 286 -34.66 -14.81 -17.47
N MET A 287 -33.64 -14.25 -18.11
CA MET A 287 -32.28 -14.81 -18.15
C MET A 287 -31.64 -14.89 -16.75
N ASN A 288 -31.79 -13.86 -15.93
CA ASN A 288 -31.30 -13.84 -14.55
C ASN A 288 -31.94 -14.95 -13.72
N ILE A 289 -33.27 -15.09 -13.81
CA ILE A 289 -34.03 -16.09 -13.05
C ILE A 289 -33.68 -17.51 -13.53
N TYR A 290 -33.45 -17.73 -14.82
CA TYR A 290 -32.93 -19.01 -15.31
C TYR A 290 -31.57 -19.36 -14.73
N CYS A 291 -30.66 -18.39 -14.60
CA CYS A 291 -29.37 -18.62 -13.97
C CYS A 291 -29.54 -19.04 -12.50
N MET A 292 -30.36 -18.31 -11.74
CA MET A 292 -30.61 -18.59 -10.32
C MET A 292 -31.34 -19.92 -10.09
N LEU A 293 -32.35 -20.25 -10.91
CA LEU A 293 -33.01 -21.56 -10.89
C LEU A 293 -32.02 -22.67 -11.24
N GLY A 294 -31.19 -22.47 -12.26
CA GLY A 294 -30.13 -23.42 -12.62
C GLY A 294 -29.20 -23.71 -11.45
N ASP A 295 -28.73 -22.67 -10.76
CA ASP A 295 -27.86 -22.78 -9.59
C ASP A 295 -28.55 -23.50 -8.42
N LEU A 296 -29.82 -23.16 -8.13
CA LEU A 296 -30.63 -23.80 -7.08
C LEU A 296 -30.82 -25.31 -7.35
N TYR A 297 -31.20 -25.65 -8.58
CA TYR A 297 -31.44 -27.03 -8.98
C TYR A 297 -30.17 -27.89 -8.97
N LYS A 298 -29.02 -27.30 -9.32
CA LYS A 298 -27.72 -27.95 -9.25
C LYS A 298 -27.25 -28.14 -7.80
N LYS A 299 -27.16 -27.04 -7.04
CA LYS A 299 -26.45 -27.01 -5.76
C LYS A 299 -27.24 -27.55 -4.58
N GLN A 300 -28.55 -27.30 -4.55
CA GLN A 300 -29.37 -27.58 -3.36
C GLN A 300 -30.43 -28.66 -3.58
N LEU A 301 -30.94 -28.82 -4.81
CA LEU A 301 -31.91 -29.86 -5.14
C LEU A 301 -31.27 -31.12 -5.75
N ASN A 302 -30.02 -31.03 -6.20
CA ASN A 302 -29.28 -32.13 -6.81
C ASN A 302 -30.01 -32.77 -8.03
N GLU A 303 -30.63 -31.93 -8.85
CA GLU A 303 -31.37 -32.31 -10.06
C GLU A 303 -30.70 -31.69 -11.31
N PRO A 304 -29.50 -32.17 -11.70
CA PRO A 304 -28.68 -31.54 -12.73
C PRO A 304 -29.34 -31.54 -14.12
N GLN A 305 -30.25 -32.47 -14.42
CA GLN A 305 -30.99 -32.47 -15.70
C GLN A 305 -31.90 -31.25 -15.83
N ILE A 306 -32.51 -30.80 -14.74
CA ILE A 306 -33.36 -29.62 -14.72
C ILE A 306 -32.51 -28.35 -14.73
N SER A 307 -31.38 -28.36 -14.02
CA SER A 307 -30.40 -27.28 -14.08
C SER A 307 -29.88 -27.06 -15.52
N HIS A 308 -29.57 -28.14 -16.24
CA HIS A 308 -29.15 -28.09 -17.64
C HIS A 308 -30.19 -27.41 -18.53
N MET A 309 -31.48 -27.75 -18.37
CA MET A 309 -32.58 -27.11 -19.10
C MET A 309 -32.59 -25.60 -18.87
N TYR A 310 -32.46 -25.14 -17.61
CA TYR A 310 -32.45 -23.72 -17.29
C TYR A 310 -31.24 -22.98 -17.87
N TYR A 311 -30.03 -23.53 -17.78
CA TYR A 311 -28.85 -22.90 -18.41
C TYR A 311 -28.92 -22.93 -19.95
N THR A 312 -29.58 -23.92 -20.55
CA THR A 312 -29.82 -23.94 -22.00
C THR A 312 -30.76 -22.80 -22.43
N ASN A 313 -31.83 -22.56 -21.67
CA ASN A 313 -32.75 -21.45 -21.92
C ASN A 313 -32.06 -20.09 -21.72
N MET A 314 -31.22 -19.97 -20.69
CA MET A 314 -30.37 -18.80 -20.45
C MET A 314 -29.42 -18.54 -21.62
N LEU A 315 -28.76 -19.59 -22.15
CA LEU A 315 -27.85 -19.49 -23.29
C LEU A 315 -28.58 -19.00 -24.55
N ALA A 316 -29.78 -19.51 -24.83
CA ALA A 316 -30.59 -19.09 -25.97
C ALA A 316 -30.91 -17.59 -25.89
N LEU A 317 -31.40 -17.12 -24.74
CA LEU A 317 -31.67 -15.70 -24.51
C LEU A 317 -30.41 -14.83 -24.61
N ALA A 318 -29.28 -15.30 -24.06
CA ALA A 318 -28.02 -14.56 -24.11
C ALA A 318 -27.54 -14.35 -25.55
N LYS A 319 -27.72 -15.35 -26.42
CA LYS A 319 -27.42 -15.26 -27.85
C LYS A 319 -28.36 -14.31 -28.59
N ASP A 320 -29.65 -14.42 -28.33
CA ASP A 320 -30.66 -13.56 -28.97
C ASP A 320 -30.43 -12.08 -28.62
N LEU A 321 -30.09 -11.80 -27.36
CA LEU A 321 -29.76 -10.46 -26.87
C LEU A 321 -28.31 -10.01 -27.17
N ARG A 322 -27.50 -10.87 -27.81
CA ARG A 322 -26.07 -10.66 -28.11
C ARG A 322 -25.23 -10.26 -26.88
N ARG A 323 -25.55 -10.82 -25.71
CA ARG A 323 -24.84 -10.54 -24.45
C ARG A 323 -23.69 -11.52 -24.24
N LYS A 324 -22.49 -11.14 -24.69
CA LYS A 324 -21.30 -12.00 -24.72
C LYS A 324 -20.86 -12.54 -23.36
N PHE A 325 -20.91 -11.71 -22.30
CA PHE A 325 -20.63 -12.16 -20.93
C PHE A 325 -21.57 -13.30 -20.50
N TRP A 326 -22.87 -13.12 -20.76
CA TRP A 326 -23.91 -14.08 -20.39
C TRP A 326 -23.83 -15.37 -21.19
N GLU A 327 -23.44 -15.28 -22.46
CA GLU A 327 -23.19 -16.43 -23.34
C GLU A 327 -22.04 -17.30 -22.77
N MET A 328 -20.92 -16.67 -22.41
CA MET A 328 -19.78 -17.34 -21.79
C MET A 328 -20.16 -17.96 -20.42
N LEU A 329 -20.84 -17.22 -19.55
CA LEU A 329 -21.29 -17.72 -18.26
C LEU A 329 -22.18 -18.96 -18.42
N ALA A 330 -23.10 -18.94 -19.39
CA ALA A 330 -23.95 -20.08 -19.69
C ALA A 330 -23.16 -21.30 -20.19
N TYR A 331 -22.13 -21.10 -21.04
CA TYR A 331 -21.23 -22.19 -21.43
C TYR A 331 -20.49 -22.81 -20.23
N ASN A 332 -19.95 -22.00 -19.32
CA ASN A 332 -19.31 -22.50 -18.10
C ASN A 332 -20.29 -23.28 -17.19
N ARG A 333 -21.49 -22.75 -16.98
CA ARG A 333 -22.53 -23.40 -16.17
C ARG A 333 -23.03 -24.71 -16.80
N LEU A 334 -23.18 -24.77 -18.12
CA LEU A 334 -23.51 -25.99 -18.86
C LEU A 334 -22.40 -27.03 -18.78
N GLY A 335 -21.13 -26.61 -18.87
CA GLY A 335 -19.97 -27.47 -18.64
C GLY A 335 -20.03 -28.13 -17.26
N ASN A 336 -20.24 -27.33 -16.21
CA ASN A 336 -20.36 -27.80 -14.83
C ASN A 336 -21.46 -28.84 -14.66
N VAL A 337 -22.66 -28.58 -15.20
CA VAL A 337 -23.79 -29.50 -15.08
C VAL A 337 -23.60 -30.77 -15.89
N CYS A 338 -22.97 -30.68 -17.07
CA CYS A 338 -22.63 -31.87 -17.85
C CYS A 338 -21.60 -32.75 -17.11
N ASN A 339 -20.67 -32.14 -16.40
CA ASN A 339 -19.72 -32.84 -15.55
C ASN A 339 -20.41 -33.54 -14.37
N ASP A 340 -21.34 -32.86 -13.68
CA ASP A 340 -22.14 -33.48 -12.60
C ASP A 340 -22.98 -34.67 -13.10
N MET A 341 -23.43 -34.62 -14.37
CA MET A 341 -24.11 -35.72 -15.04
C MET A 341 -23.17 -36.81 -15.60
N GLN A 342 -21.86 -36.72 -15.36
CA GLN A 342 -20.82 -37.61 -15.88
C GLN A 342 -20.75 -37.65 -17.42
N LYS A 343 -21.21 -36.60 -18.10
CA LYS A 343 -21.13 -36.43 -19.56
C LYS A 343 -19.88 -35.63 -19.90
N ASN A 344 -18.72 -36.20 -19.62
CA ASN A 344 -17.43 -35.51 -19.65
C ASN A 344 -17.08 -34.95 -21.03
N ASP A 345 -17.39 -35.67 -22.11
CA ASP A 345 -17.15 -35.20 -23.49
C ASP A 345 -17.97 -33.94 -23.82
N LEU A 346 -19.22 -33.89 -23.34
CA LEU A 346 -20.10 -32.76 -23.53
C LEU A 346 -19.71 -31.58 -22.63
N ALA A 347 -19.28 -31.87 -21.40
CA ALA A 347 -18.74 -30.87 -20.48
C ALA A 347 -17.51 -30.18 -21.09
N LEU A 348 -16.59 -30.97 -21.63
CA LEU A 348 -15.39 -30.49 -22.30
C LEU A 348 -15.71 -29.56 -23.48
N GLN A 349 -16.68 -29.92 -24.33
CA GLN A 349 -17.11 -29.05 -25.45
C GLN A 349 -17.65 -27.71 -24.97
N TRP A 350 -18.39 -27.68 -23.86
CA TRP A 350 -18.90 -26.43 -23.28
C TRP A 350 -17.79 -25.57 -22.69
N TYR A 351 -16.85 -26.17 -21.94
CA TYR A 351 -15.70 -25.42 -21.41
C TYR A 351 -14.78 -24.91 -22.51
N GLN A 352 -14.58 -25.65 -23.60
CA GLN A 352 -13.81 -25.20 -24.77
C GLN A 352 -14.44 -23.95 -25.41
N LYS A 353 -15.77 -23.93 -25.56
CA LYS A 353 -16.48 -22.75 -26.07
C LYS A 353 -16.38 -21.55 -25.13
N ALA A 354 -16.47 -21.78 -23.82
CA ALA A 354 -16.26 -20.73 -22.83
C ALA A 354 -14.83 -20.17 -22.90
N LEU A 355 -13.86 -21.06 -23.09
CA LEU A 355 -12.45 -20.71 -23.21
C LEU A 355 -12.15 -19.90 -24.47
N GLU A 356 -12.64 -20.33 -25.62
CA GLU A 356 -12.53 -19.60 -26.89
C GLU A 356 -13.06 -18.17 -26.76
N MET A 357 -14.24 -18.02 -26.15
CA MET A 357 -14.82 -16.71 -25.88
C MET A 357 -14.05 -15.88 -24.85
N SER A 358 -13.46 -16.52 -23.83
CA SER A 358 -12.66 -15.81 -22.83
C SER A 358 -11.35 -15.26 -23.39
N ARG A 359 -10.78 -15.87 -24.46
CA ARG A 359 -9.59 -15.36 -25.15
C ARG A 359 -9.84 -14.05 -25.90
N GLU A 360 -11.09 -13.82 -26.27
CA GLU A 360 -11.54 -12.59 -26.93
C GLU A 360 -11.85 -11.46 -25.94
N ASN A 361 -11.96 -11.77 -24.63
CA ASN A 361 -12.22 -10.82 -23.55
C ASN A 361 -11.00 -10.64 -22.64
N ALA A 362 -10.74 -9.41 -22.16
CA ALA A 362 -9.55 -9.10 -21.34
C ALA A 362 -9.63 -9.56 -19.85
N ASP A 363 -10.69 -10.25 -19.44
CA ASP A 363 -10.87 -10.66 -18.04
C ASP A 363 -10.14 -11.99 -17.76
N THR A 364 -9.06 -11.89 -16.98
CA THR A 364 -8.12 -12.97 -16.69
C THR A 364 -8.66 -14.02 -15.71
N ARG A 365 -9.67 -13.68 -14.89
CA ARG A 365 -10.24 -14.61 -13.89
C ARG A 365 -11.02 -15.73 -14.58
N ASP A 366 -11.83 -15.38 -15.59
CA ASP A 366 -12.67 -16.33 -16.31
C ASP A 366 -11.87 -17.25 -17.24
N GLN A 367 -10.73 -16.76 -17.77
CA GLN A 367 -9.78 -17.57 -18.54
C GLN A 367 -9.15 -18.68 -17.68
N ILE A 368 -8.74 -18.37 -16.45
CA ILE A 368 -8.13 -19.33 -15.51
C ILE A 368 -9.14 -20.42 -15.15
N ILE A 369 -10.40 -20.05 -14.84
CA ILE A 369 -11.46 -21.01 -14.50
C ILE A 369 -11.75 -21.96 -15.67
N ALA A 370 -11.90 -21.43 -16.89
CA ALA A 370 -12.16 -22.24 -18.08
C ALA A 370 -11.00 -23.21 -18.38
N HIS A 371 -9.75 -22.76 -18.22
CA HIS A 371 -8.56 -23.60 -18.40
C HIS A 371 -8.41 -24.69 -17.34
N LEU A 372 -8.69 -24.41 -16.07
CA LEU A 372 -8.67 -25.40 -14.98
C LEU A 372 -9.71 -26.50 -15.21
N CYS A 373 -10.93 -26.14 -15.65
CA CYS A 373 -11.98 -27.11 -15.95
C CYS A 373 -11.65 -28.00 -17.17
N VAL A 374 -11.04 -27.43 -18.23
CA VAL A 374 -10.55 -28.21 -19.38
C VAL A 374 -9.40 -29.15 -18.98
N GLY A 375 -8.43 -28.65 -18.21
CA GLY A 375 -7.27 -29.43 -17.75
C GLY A 375 -7.65 -30.60 -16.83
N ALA A 376 -8.61 -30.39 -15.93
CA ALA A 376 -9.12 -31.44 -15.04
C ALA A 376 -9.84 -32.58 -15.80
N LEU A 377 -10.57 -32.26 -16.88
CA LEU A 377 -11.28 -33.25 -17.70
C LEU A 377 -10.39 -33.99 -18.70
N GLN A 378 -9.30 -33.35 -19.16
CA GLN A 378 -8.36 -33.94 -20.12
C GLN A 378 -7.19 -34.69 -19.44
N GLY A 379 -7.16 -34.75 -18.10
CA GLY A 379 -6.07 -35.41 -17.36
C GLY A 379 -4.73 -34.65 -17.42
N ASN A 380 -4.76 -33.37 -17.78
CA ASN A 380 -3.60 -32.49 -18.00
C ASN A 380 -3.63 -31.30 -17.01
N LEU A 381 -3.86 -31.60 -15.73
CA LEU A 381 -3.86 -30.60 -14.65
C LEU A 381 -2.49 -29.92 -14.52
N ASP A 382 -1.41 -30.66 -14.78
CA ASP A 382 -0.03 -30.18 -14.71
C ASP A 382 0.26 -29.02 -15.67
N THR A 383 -0.31 -29.02 -16.88
CA THR A 383 -0.12 -27.91 -17.82
C THR A 383 -0.82 -26.62 -17.40
N ALA A 384 -1.96 -26.71 -16.70
CA ALA A 384 -2.68 -25.54 -16.21
C ALA A 384 -2.03 -24.96 -14.94
N LEU A 385 -1.58 -25.83 -14.03
CA LEU A 385 -0.76 -25.45 -12.87
C LEU A 385 0.59 -24.86 -13.32
N GLN A 386 1.27 -25.48 -14.28
CA GLN A 386 2.51 -24.96 -14.86
C GLN A 386 2.32 -23.60 -15.51
N MET A 387 1.20 -23.32 -16.18
CA MET A 387 0.94 -22.00 -16.77
C MET A 387 0.60 -20.93 -15.73
N ALA A 388 -0.14 -21.27 -14.66
CA ALA A 388 -0.39 -20.36 -13.54
C ALA A 388 0.91 -20.06 -12.76
N GLU A 389 1.71 -21.09 -12.49
CA GLU A 389 3.04 -20.95 -11.89
C GLU A 389 4.01 -20.22 -12.83
N GLN A 390 3.94 -20.44 -14.15
CA GLN A 390 4.78 -19.76 -15.13
C GLN A 390 4.40 -18.28 -15.22
N LYS A 391 3.12 -17.92 -15.25
CA LYS A 391 2.69 -16.52 -15.27
C LYS A 391 3.02 -15.80 -13.97
N GLN A 392 2.80 -16.45 -12.82
CA GLN A 392 3.25 -15.91 -11.53
C GLN A 392 4.78 -15.76 -11.51
N ARG A 393 5.55 -16.75 -12.02
CA ARG A 393 7.00 -16.64 -12.20
C ARG A 393 7.41 -15.55 -13.20
N GLU A 394 6.62 -15.28 -14.22
CA GLU A 394 6.84 -14.20 -15.19
C GLU A 394 6.56 -12.84 -14.56
N GLU A 395 5.50 -12.68 -13.75
CA GLU A 395 5.19 -11.44 -13.01
C GLU A 395 6.21 -11.20 -11.88
N TYR A 396 6.59 -12.23 -11.11
CA TYR A 396 7.73 -12.15 -10.19
C TYR A 396 9.05 -11.89 -10.93
N GLY A 397 9.22 -12.46 -12.12
CA GLY A 397 10.35 -12.22 -13.00
C GLY A 397 10.42 -10.76 -13.46
N GLN A 398 9.30 -10.20 -13.90
CA GLN A 398 9.14 -8.81 -14.30
C GLN A 398 9.37 -7.86 -13.12
N MET A 399 8.82 -8.17 -11.94
CA MET A 399 9.06 -7.41 -10.71
C MET A 399 10.56 -7.34 -10.38
N ARG A 400 11.24 -8.50 -10.41
CA ARG A 400 12.70 -8.56 -10.20
C ARG A 400 13.47 -7.78 -11.26
N VAL A 401 13.03 -7.82 -12.52
CA VAL A 401 13.62 -7.02 -13.59
C VAL A 401 13.44 -5.53 -13.31
N TYR A 402 12.28 -5.07 -12.88
CA TYR A 402 12.05 -3.67 -12.52
C TYR A 402 12.88 -3.23 -11.31
N ILE A 403 12.97 -4.04 -10.24
CA ILE A 403 13.86 -3.74 -9.10
C ILE A 403 15.31 -3.63 -9.58
N ASN A 404 15.79 -4.59 -10.38
CA ASN A 404 17.16 -4.57 -10.89
C ASN A 404 17.41 -3.38 -11.85
N MET A 405 16.44 -3.01 -12.67
CA MET A 405 16.53 -1.82 -13.52
C MET A 405 16.57 -0.55 -12.67
N GLY A 406 15.75 -0.46 -11.61
CA GLY A 406 15.81 0.64 -10.66
C GLY A 406 17.17 0.75 -9.97
N ASP A 407 17.69 -0.37 -9.44
CA ASP A 407 19.01 -0.43 -8.81
C ASP A 407 20.11 -0.02 -9.81
N MET A 408 20.05 -0.52 -11.05
CA MET A 408 20.99 -0.14 -12.10
C MET A 408 20.93 1.34 -12.44
N GLN A 409 19.73 1.92 -12.58
CA GLN A 409 19.55 3.35 -12.84
C GLN A 409 20.10 4.21 -11.71
N ARG A 410 19.85 3.81 -10.46
CA ARG A 410 20.31 4.52 -9.26
C ARG A 410 21.82 4.43 -9.09
N GLU A 411 22.38 3.22 -9.10
CA GLU A 411 23.76 2.97 -8.66
C GLU A 411 24.78 3.18 -9.78
N ARG A 412 24.43 2.81 -11.02
CA ARG A 412 25.34 2.85 -12.17
C ARG A 412 25.14 4.09 -13.04
N PHE A 413 23.90 4.45 -13.32
CA PHE A 413 23.58 5.61 -14.18
C PHE A 413 23.29 6.89 -13.39
N ASN A 414 23.37 6.84 -12.05
CA ASN A 414 23.15 7.96 -11.15
C ASN A 414 21.87 8.75 -11.49
N SER A 415 20.81 8.02 -11.86
CA SER A 415 19.52 8.54 -12.35
C SER A 415 18.39 8.12 -11.40
N PRO A 416 18.38 8.60 -10.15
CA PRO A 416 17.44 8.16 -9.12
C PRO A 416 15.97 8.47 -9.47
N ARG A 417 15.69 9.55 -10.23
CA ARG A 417 14.34 9.86 -10.73
C ARG A 417 13.78 8.77 -11.67
N THR A 418 14.62 8.20 -12.52
CA THR A 418 14.23 7.07 -13.38
C THR A 418 14.12 5.79 -12.56
N ALA A 419 14.96 5.62 -11.53
CA ALA A 419 14.84 4.48 -10.62
C ALA A 419 13.50 4.45 -9.89
N ILE A 420 12.99 5.62 -9.44
CA ILE A 420 11.67 5.75 -8.80
C ILE A 420 10.57 5.15 -9.70
N GLN A 421 10.55 5.46 -11.00
CA GLN A 421 9.54 4.94 -11.94
C GLN A 421 9.55 3.41 -12.00
N TYR A 422 10.73 2.79 -12.03
CA TYR A 422 10.85 1.33 -12.04
C TYR A 422 10.44 0.72 -10.69
N TYR A 423 10.79 1.34 -9.57
CA TYR A 423 10.36 0.86 -8.25
C TYR A 423 8.85 1.02 -8.04
N GLU A 424 8.20 2.06 -8.59
CA GLU A 424 6.74 2.20 -8.58
C GLU A 424 6.04 1.11 -9.40
N GLN A 425 6.61 0.72 -10.53
CA GLN A 425 6.13 -0.43 -11.32
C GLN A 425 6.27 -1.74 -10.56
N ALA A 426 7.41 -1.96 -9.88
CA ALA A 426 7.60 -3.12 -9.01
C ALA A 426 6.60 -3.14 -7.84
N LEU A 427 6.35 -1.99 -7.21
CA LEU A 427 5.36 -1.82 -6.13
C LEU A 427 3.94 -2.14 -6.61
N SER A 428 3.55 -1.64 -7.78
CA SER A 428 2.25 -1.92 -8.38
C SER A 428 2.05 -3.43 -8.57
N LEU A 429 3.07 -4.12 -9.09
CA LEU A 429 3.04 -5.55 -9.33
C LEU A 429 3.02 -6.36 -8.03
N ALA A 430 3.80 -5.96 -7.02
CA ALA A 430 3.76 -6.57 -5.68
C ALA A 430 2.37 -6.47 -5.05
N ARG A 431 1.68 -5.33 -5.19
CA ARG A 431 0.30 -5.15 -4.71
C ARG A 431 -0.71 -5.98 -5.50
N GLN A 432 -0.57 -6.08 -6.82
CA GLN A 432 -1.43 -6.92 -7.67
C GLN A 432 -1.32 -8.40 -7.28
N LEU A 433 -0.11 -8.84 -6.93
CA LEU A 433 0.16 -10.21 -6.46
C LEU A 433 -0.23 -10.44 -5.00
N GLY A 434 -0.54 -9.38 -4.24
CA GLY A 434 -0.81 -9.46 -2.80
C GLY A 434 0.42 -9.82 -1.95
N ASP A 435 1.64 -9.70 -2.50
CA ASP A 435 2.88 -10.04 -1.80
C ASP A 435 3.35 -8.87 -0.94
N ARG A 436 2.95 -8.90 0.34
CA ARG A 436 3.30 -7.86 1.33
C ARG A 436 4.81 -7.73 1.53
N ARG A 437 5.57 -8.82 1.48
CA ARG A 437 7.02 -8.77 1.67
C ARG A 437 7.69 -8.02 0.51
N GLN A 438 7.29 -8.30 -0.72
CA GLN A 438 7.78 -7.56 -1.89
C GLN A 438 7.30 -6.10 -1.92
N GLU A 439 6.10 -5.82 -1.41
CA GLU A 439 5.62 -4.45 -1.21
C GLU A 439 6.55 -3.67 -0.27
N GLY A 440 6.96 -4.28 0.86
CA GLY A 440 7.93 -3.71 1.80
C GLY A 440 9.30 -3.46 1.16
N ILE A 441 9.81 -4.40 0.37
CA ILE A 441 11.08 -4.24 -0.37
C ILE A 441 10.98 -3.06 -1.36
N ALA A 442 9.88 -2.93 -2.09
CA ALA A 442 9.68 -1.83 -3.03
C ALA A 442 9.61 -0.47 -2.31
N TYR A 443 8.97 -0.40 -1.13
CA TYR A 443 8.99 0.81 -0.30
C TYR A 443 10.40 1.18 0.17
N ASN A 444 11.21 0.20 0.58
CA ASN A 444 12.61 0.47 0.94
C ASN A 444 13.38 1.09 -0.23
N ARG A 445 13.25 0.49 -1.43
CA ARG A 445 13.94 0.97 -2.64
C ARG A 445 13.51 2.37 -3.05
N LEU A 446 12.21 2.67 -2.98
CA LEU A 446 11.69 4.02 -3.17
C LEU A 446 12.29 4.98 -2.15
N GLY A 447 12.25 4.64 -0.86
CA GLY A 447 12.85 5.46 0.19
C GLY A 447 14.31 5.80 -0.09
N THR A 448 15.11 4.82 -0.54
CA THR A 448 16.52 5.06 -0.88
C THR A 448 16.68 5.96 -2.10
N ALA A 449 15.85 5.80 -3.14
CA ALA A 449 15.89 6.69 -4.29
C ALA A 449 15.50 8.14 -3.94
N TYR A 450 14.58 8.33 -2.99
CA TYR A 450 14.22 9.65 -2.46
C TYR A 450 15.34 10.27 -1.60
N VAL A 451 16.10 9.45 -0.84
CA VAL A 451 17.33 9.91 -0.16
C VAL A 451 18.36 10.41 -1.18
N ASP A 452 18.54 9.73 -2.31
CA ASP A 452 19.51 10.12 -3.33
C ASP A 452 19.19 11.47 -3.98
N ILE A 453 17.90 11.82 -4.11
CA ILE A 453 17.47 13.17 -4.55
C ILE A 453 17.29 14.17 -3.40
N ARG A 454 17.66 13.78 -2.18
CA ARG A 454 17.62 14.59 -0.95
C ARG A 454 16.22 15.02 -0.50
N GLU A 455 15.19 14.30 -0.92
CA GLU A 455 13.82 14.46 -0.43
C GLU A 455 13.62 13.54 0.78
N TYR A 456 14.28 13.90 1.90
CA TYR A 456 14.40 13.03 3.07
C TYR A 456 13.07 12.83 3.80
N GLU A 457 12.16 13.80 3.75
CA GLU A 457 10.81 13.71 4.29
C GLU A 457 10.00 12.64 3.54
N VAL A 458 10.06 12.65 2.19
CA VAL A 458 9.38 11.64 1.37
C VAL A 458 10.01 10.27 1.56
N ALA A 459 11.33 10.20 1.67
CA ALA A 459 12.03 8.96 1.99
C ALA A 459 11.58 8.37 3.34
N LEU A 460 11.43 9.22 4.35
CA LEU A 460 10.95 8.82 5.67
C LEU A 460 9.55 8.20 5.59
N GLU A 461 8.63 8.79 4.83
CA GLU A 461 7.28 8.23 4.63
C GLU A 461 7.33 6.82 4.01
N TRP A 462 8.18 6.60 3.01
CA TRP A 462 8.34 5.28 2.40
C TRP A 462 8.96 4.26 3.36
N TYR A 463 9.99 4.64 4.11
CA TYR A 463 10.59 3.75 5.10
C TYR A 463 9.64 3.44 6.26
N GLN A 464 8.76 4.37 6.67
CA GLN A 464 7.72 4.10 7.65
C GLN A 464 6.68 3.10 7.12
N LYS A 465 6.30 3.20 5.84
CA LYS A 465 5.42 2.19 5.20
C LYS A 465 6.09 0.81 5.16
N GLN A 466 7.38 0.74 4.84
CA GLN A 466 8.15 -0.50 4.93
C GLN A 466 8.11 -1.05 6.37
N LEU A 467 8.45 -0.24 7.38
CA LEU A 467 8.49 -0.66 8.77
C LEU A 467 7.15 -1.24 9.22
N LYS A 468 6.05 -0.56 8.87
CA LYS A 468 4.69 -1.03 9.17
C LYS A 468 4.42 -2.40 8.54
N ILE A 469 4.72 -2.58 7.26
CA ILE A 469 4.57 -3.88 6.59
C ILE A 469 5.41 -4.96 7.28
N CYS A 470 6.66 -4.67 7.61
CA CYS A 470 7.57 -5.66 8.22
C CYS A 470 7.13 -6.05 9.63
N GLN A 471 6.47 -5.14 10.36
CA GLN A 471 5.79 -5.41 11.62
C GLN A 471 4.54 -6.28 11.40
N GLU A 472 3.70 -5.95 10.42
CA GLU A 472 2.48 -6.72 10.09
C GLU A 472 2.78 -8.18 9.70
N ILE A 473 3.88 -8.43 8.99
CA ILE A 473 4.29 -9.79 8.59
C ILE A 473 5.28 -10.45 9.56
N GLU A 474 5.61 -9.78 10.66
CA GLU A 474 6.56 -10.25 11.69
C GLU A 474 7.97 -10.63 11.15
N ASP A 475 8.40 -10.03 10.02
CA ASP A 475 9.74 -10.25 9.45
C ASP A 475 10.78 -9.40 10.21
N LYS A 476 11.31 -9.97 11.30
CA LYS A 476 12.27 -9.28 12.18
C LYS A 476 13.52 -8.79 11.45
N LYS A 477 13.98 -9.50 10.41
CA LYS A 477 15.16 -9.08 9.62
C LYS A 477 14.87 -7.81 8.83
N GLU A 478 13.72 -7.77 8.15
CA GLU A 478 13.29 -6.58 7.42
C GLU A 478 12.91 -5.43 8.36
N GLN A 479 12.44 -5.70 9.57
CA GLN A 479 12.24 -4.67 10.60
C GLN A 479 13.56 -3.99 11.02
N ILE A 480 14.66 -4.76 11.18
CA ILE A 480 16.00 -4.18 11.45
C ILE A 480 16.41 -3.26 10.28
N ILE A 481 16.19 -3.70 9.04
CA ILE A 481 16.47 -2.90 7.84
C ILE A 481 15.64 -1.61 7.83
N ALA A 482 14.36 -1.71 8.12
CA ALA A 482 13.45 -0.57 8.14
C ALA A 482 13.81 0.42 9.25
N HIS A 483 14.10 -0.03 10.46
CA HIS A 483 14.56 0.84 11.56
C HIS A 483 15.85 1.57 11.23
N VAL A 484 16.85 0.90 10.64
CA VAL A 484 18.08 1.57 10.17
C VAL A 484 17.76 2.62 9.10
N SER A 485 16.84 2.32 8.18
CA SER A 485 16.47 3.23 7.09
C SER A 485 15.72 4.47 7.61
N VAL A 486 14.77 4.29 8.52
CA VAL A 486 14.06 5.37 9.23
C VAL A 486 15.03 6.20 10.08
N GLY A 487 15.98 5.55 10.76
CA GLY A 487 17.01 6.23 11.55
C GLY A 487 17.91 7.11 10.68
N ASN A 488 18.32 6.62 9.51
CA ASN A 488 19.10 7.40 8.54
C ASN A 488 18.32 8.59 7.98
N ALA A 489 17.05 8.41 7.62
CA ALA A 489 16.22 9.53 7.15
C ALA A 489 16.09 10.62 8.23
N ASN A 490 15.84 10.23 9.49
CA ASN A 490 15.80 11.16 10.62
C ASN A 490 17.13 11.86 10.87
N ARG A 491 18.26 11.16 10.71
CA ARG A 491 19.59 11.74 10.80
C ARG A 491 19.79 12.83 9.75
N PHE A 492 19.39 12.59 8.49
CA PHE A 492 19.47 13.60 7.43
C PHE A 492 18.56 14.81 7.69
N LEU A 493 17.41 14.58 8.30
CA LEU A 493 16.48 15.63 8.76
C LEU A 493 16.95 16.35 10.04
N ARG A 494 18.12 15.98 10.60
CA ARG A 494 18.66 16.49 11.89
C ARG A 494 17.80 16.17 13.11
N ASN A 495 16.90 15.19 13.01
CA ASN A 495 16.12 14.62 14.13
C ASN A 495 16.97 13.57 14.88
N ILE A 496 18.04 14.02 15.52
CA ILE A 496 19.06 13.14 16.10
C ILE A 496 18.49 12.19 17.17
N GLU A 497 17.55 12.65 17.99
CA GLU A 497 16.93 11.82 19.02
C GLU A 497 16.12 10.65 18.43
N GLN A 498 15.32 10.92 17.39
CA GLN A 498 14.56 9.88 16.70
C GLN A 498 15.49 8.92 15.94
N ALA A 499 16.55 9.44 15.33
CA ALA A 499 17.57 8.61 14.69
C ALA A 499 18.21 7.64 15.70
N ALA A 500 18.62 8.15 16.86
CA ALA A 500 19.20 7.34 17.94
C ALA A 500 18.22 6.28 18.45
N SER A 501 16.94 6.64 18.64
CA SER A 501 15.90 5.71 19.07
C SER A 501 15.72 4.55 18.07
N HIS A 502 15.66 4.85 16.78
CA HIS A 502 15.51 3.82 15.75
C HIS A 502 16.77 2.96 15.58
N PHE A 503 17.96 3.52 15.67
CA PHE A 503 19.20 2.72 15.67
C PHE A 503 19.30 1.80 16.87
N ASN A 504 18.93 2.27 18.07
CA ASN A 504 18.88 1.43 19.27
C ASN A 504 17.83 0.32 19.13
N SER A 505 16.67 0.62 18.55
CA SER A 505 15.63 -0.38 18.30
C SER A 505 16.11 -1.45 17.31
N ALA A 506 16.80 -1.05 16.23
CA ALA A 506 17.40 -1.97 15.27
C ALA A 506 18.47 -2.86 15.93
N LEU A 507 19.34 -2.27 16.77
CA LEU A 507 20.41 -3.00 17.45
C LEU A 507 19.83 -4.00 18.46
N GLN A 508 18.88 -3.55 19.30
CA GLN A 508 18.21 -4.41 20.28
C GLN A 508 17.48 -5.57 19.60
N LEU A 509 16.79 -5.32 18.50
CA LEU A 509 16.11 -6.38 17.74
C LEU A 509 17.11 -7.34 17.10
N ALA A 510 18.23 -6.85 16.59
CA ALA A 510 19.31 -7.67 16.04
C ALA A 510 20.01 -8.51 17.13
N GLU A 511 20.17 -7.98 18.35
CA GLU A 511 20.68 -8.73 19.50
C GLU A 511 19.70 -9.83 19.94
N GLN A 512 18.41 -9.50 20.05
CA GLN A 512 17.35 -10.47 20.41
C GLN A 512 17.19 -11.60 19.40
N THR A 513 17.51 -11.35 18.14
CA THR A 513 17.43 -12.34 17.06
C THR A 513 18.76 -13.01 16.75
N GLU A 514 19.82 -12.66 17.48
CA GLU A 514 21.20 -13.11 17.23
C GLU A 514 21.65 -12.84 15.77
N ASP A 515 21.12 -11.77 15.15
CA ASP A 515 21.44 -11.36 13.78
C ASP A 515 22.71 -10.49 13.77
N GLU A 516 23.86 -11.15 13.70
CA GLU A 516 25.18 -10.49 13.62
C GLU A 516 25.30 -9.58 12.39
N HIS A 517 24.62 -9.88 11.28
CA HIS A 517 24.59 -9.01 10.10
C HIS A 517 23.71 -7.77 10.35
N GLY A 518 22.58 -7.95 11.03
CA GLY A 518 21.71 -6.87 11.48
C GLY A 518 22.44 -5.87 12.37
N GLN A 519 23.20 -6.37 13.36
CA GLN A 519 24.03 -5.55 14.26
C GLN A 519 25.07 -4.74 13.49
N LEU A 520 25.82 -5.39 12.58
CA LEU A 520 26.83 -4.74 11.75
C LEU A 520 26.25 -3.55 10.96
N ARG A 521 25.04 -3.70 10.41
CA ARG A 521 24.36 -2.65 9.62
C ARG A 521 24.00 -1.40 10.42
N VAL A 522 24.02 -1.47 11.75
CA VAL A 522 23.66 -0.34 12.63
C VAL A 522 24.88 0.53 12.99
N TYR A 523 26.06 -0.08 13.15
CA TYR A 523 27.22 0.62 13.70
C TYR A 523 27.72 1.79 12.84
N ILE A 524 27.79 1.64 11.51
CA ILE A 524 28.20 2.74 10.64
C ILE A 524 27.20 3.91 10.69
N PRO A 525 25.88 3.69 10.52
CA PRO A 525 24.87 4.74 10.74
C PRO A 525 24.95 5.43 12.11
N MET A 526 25.21 4.69 13.19
CA MET A 526 25.40 5.29 14.52
C MET A 526 26.65 6.16 14.60
N GLY A 527 27.77 5.71 14.02
CA GLY A 527 28.99 6.51 13.93
C GLY A 527 28.77 7.79 13.15
N ASP A 528 28.10 7.69 12.00
CA ASP A 528 27.74 8.83 11.16
C ASP A 528 26.85 9.84 11.92
N MET A 529 25.85 9.35 12.67
CA MET A 529 24.97 10.17 13.50
C MET A 529 25.74 10.89 14.62
N GLN A 530 26.65 10.20 15.31
CA GLN A 530 27.46 10.80 16.38
C GLN A 530 28.37 11.91 15.85
N LYS A 531 28.93 11.69 14.67
CA LYS A 531 29.71 12.71 13.95
C LYS A 531 28.86 13.96 13.68
N ASP A 532 27.63 13.76 13.21
CA ASP A 532 26.67 14.83 12.90
C ASP A 532 26.19 15.58 14.15
N GLN A 533 26.02 14.89 15.29
CA GLN A 533 25.49 15.47 16.54
C GLN A 533 26.50 16.35 17.29
N LEU A 534 27.76 15.91 17.39
CA LEU A 534 28.75 16.52 18.27
C LEU A 534 29.78 17.37 17.52
N HIS A 535 29.69 17.43 16.19
CA HIS A 535 30.74 17.98 15.31
C HIS A 535 32.14 17.43 15.66
N SER A 536 32.20 16.23 16.25
CA SER A 536 33.40 15.64 16.82
C SER A 536 33.56 14.22 16.27
N PRO A 537 34.59 13.96 15.42
CA PRO A 537 34.79 12.64 14.83
C PRO A 537 35.24 11.58 15.84
N SER A 538 35.70 11.97 17.03
CA SER A 538 36.29 11.07 18.02
C SER A 538 35.34 9.97 18.53
N THR A 539 34.06 10.29 18.76
CA THR A 539 33.05 9.32 19.19
C THR A 539 32.59 8.41 18.07
N SER A 540 32.63 8.88 16.81
CA SER A 540 32.28 8.08 15.63
C SER A 540 33.28 6.96 15.35
N ILE A 541 34.56 7.17 15.67
CA ILE A 541 35.63 6.18 15.47
C ILE A 541 35.34 4.89 16.22
N HIS A 542 34.81 4.96 17.45
CA HIS A 542 34.48 3.76 18.23
C HIS A 542 33.49 2.86 17.48
N TYR A 543 32.42 3.43 16.93
CA TYR A 543 31.42 2.69 16.18
C TYR A 543 31.97 2.14 14.85
N TYR A 544 32.83 2.90 14.15
CA TYR A 544 33.46 2.39 12.93
C TYR A 544 34.47 1.27 13.22
N GLU A 545 35.19 1.30 14.35
CA GLU A 545 36.08 0.21 14.77
C GLU A 545 35.31 -1.05 15.14
N GLN A 546 34.14 -0.91 15.79
CA GLN A 546 33.22 -2.03 16.02
C GLN A 546 32.71 -2.63 14.71
N ALA A 547 32.23 -1.77 13.78
CA ALA A 547 31.82 -2.20 12.45
C ALA A 547 32.93 -2.95 11.71
N LEU A 548 34.17 -2.42 11.74
CA LEU A 548 35.32 -3.07 11.13
C LEU A 548 35.62 -4.45 11.73
N THR A 549 35.60 -4.55 13.06
CA THR A 549 35.88 -5.80 13.77
C THR A 549 34.85 -6.87 13.42
N GLN A 550 33.58 -6.50 13.42
CA GLN A 550 32.48 -7.41 13.11
C GLN A 550 32.41 -7.77 11.63
N ALA A 551 32.65 -6.81 10.72
CA ALA A 551 32.75 -7.09 9.30
C ALA A 551 33.85 -8.12 8.98
N ARG A 552 35.00 -8.05 9.67
CA ARG A 552 36.06 -9.05 9.54
C ARG A 552 35.67 -10.42 10.07
N GLN A 553 34.99 -10.47 11.22
CA GLN A 553 34.49 -11.73 11.78
C GLN A 553 33.50 -12.41 10.82
N LEU A 554 32.60 -11.63 10.21
CA LEU A 554 31.62 -12.10 9.25
C LEU A 554 32.18 -12.29 7.83
N MET A 555 33.47 -12.01 7.61
CA MET A 555 34.10 -11.97 6.28
C MET A 555 33.33 -11.09 5.26
N ASN A 556 32.65 -10.04 5.73
CA ASN A 556 31.92 -9.11 4.88
C ASN A 556 32.88 -8.03 4.34
N HIS A 557 33.45 -8.31 3.17
CA HIS A 557 34.45 -7.43 2.54
C HIS A 557 33.92 -6.07 2.09
N VAL A 558 32.61 -5.93 1.87
CA VAL A 558 32.00 -4.65 1.46
C VAL A 558 31.92 -3.71 2.66
N GLU A 559 31.36 -4.17 3.77
CA GLU A 559 31.29 -3.39 5.02
C GLU A 559 32.68 -3.14 5.63
N GLU A 560 33.61 -4.08 5.44
CA GLU A 560 35.02 -3.89 5.83
C GLU A 560 35.65 -2.69 5.09
N ALA A 561 35.45 -2.61 3.77
CA ALA A 561 35.95 -1.51 2.95
C ALA A 561 35.31 -0.17 3.35
N LEU A 562 34.00 -0.16 3.60
CA LEU A 562 33.28 1.03 4.03
C LEU A 562 33.75 1.52 5.41
N ALA A 563 34.00 0.60 6.35
CA ALA A 563 34.54 0.94 7.66
C ALA A 563 35.93 1.58 7.56
N TYR A 564 36.82 1.08 6.68
CA TYR A 564 38.11 1.74 6.42
C TYR A 564 37.94 3.16 5.86
N GLU A 565 37.01 3.36 4.92
CA GLU A 565 36.72 4.69 4.38
C GLU A 565 36.25 5.64 5.49
N ARG A 566 35.27 5.21 6.30
CA ARG A 566 34.72 6.01 7.41
C ARG A 566 35.76 6.36 8.47
N LEU A 567 36.62 5.42 8.84
CA LEU A 567 37.76 5.67 9.74
C LEU A 567 38.76 6.66 9.13
N GLY A 568 39.06 6.52 7.83
CA GLY A 568 39.96 7.44 7.12
C GLY A 568 39.43 8.87 7.08
N LEU A 569 38.15 9.04 6.74
CA LEU A 569 37.48 10.34 6.71
C LEU A 569 37.38 10.96 8.11
N ALA A 570 37.09 10.18 9.15
CA ALA A 570 37.05 10.69 10.53
C ALA A 570 38.42 11.22 10.98
N GLN A 571 39.51 10.50 10.68
CA GLN A 571 40.88 10.95 10.99
C GLN A 571 41.28 12.18 10.17
N TYR A 572 40.85 12.24 8.91
CA TYR A 572 41.05 13.41 8.04
C TYR A 572 40.38 14.66 8.63
N GLU A 573 39.13 14.54 9.08
CA GLU A 573 38.40 15.64 9.74
C GLU A 573 39.05 16.06 11.06
N MET A 574 39.69 15.14 11.80
CA MET A 574 40.46 15.44 13.01
C MET A 574 41.82 16.10 12.72
N GLY A 575 42.24 16.20 11.45
CA GLY A 575 43.56 16.72 11.06
C GLY A 575 44.72 15.73 11.20
N ASP A 576 44.46 14.48 11.61
CA ASP A 576 45.47 13.42 11.65
C ASP A 576 45.58 12.76 10.26
N TYR A 577 46.15 13.52 9.32
CA TYR A 577 46.24 13.11 7.92
C TYR A 577 47.12 11.87 7.71
N GLU A 578 48.10 11.62 8.59
CA GLU A 578 48.94 10.42 8.55
C GLU A 578 48.12 9.16 8.83
N LYS A 579 47.26 9.18 9.86
CA LYS A 579 46.33 8.07 10.11
C LYS A 579 45.25 7.98 9.03
N ALA A 580 44.75 9.11 8.55
CA ALA A 580 43.78 9.14 7.46
C ALA A 580 44.30 8.39 6.23
N VAL A 581 45.52 8.70 5.78
CA VAL A 581 46.18 8.01 4.66
C VAL A 581 46.30 6.50 4.91
N LYS A 582 46.67 6.06 6.11
CA LYS A 582 46.78 4.62 6.42
C LYS A 582 45.44 3.89 6.27
N TRP A 583 44.35 4.49 6.71
CA TRP A 583 43.01 3.88 6.57
C TRP A 583 42.50 3.95 5.14
N LEU A 584 42.64 5.09 4.47
CA LEU A 584 42.25 5.25 3.07
C LEU A 584 43.05 4.36 2.12
N GLN A 585 44.32 4.06 2.44
CA GLN A 585 45.11 3.08 1.69
C GLN A 585 44.54 1.66 1.84
N LYS A 586 44.13 1.26 3.05
CA LYS A 586 43.45 -0.03 3.24
C LYS A 586 42.11 -0.10 2.49
N HIS A 587 41.36 1.01 2.46
CA HIS A 587 40.15 1.11 1.65
C HIS A 587 40.47 0.96 0.15
N LEU A 588 41.55 1.59 -0.33
CA LEU A 588 42.01 1.42 -1.71
C LEU A 588 42.40 -0.04 -2.01
N ASP A 589 43.25 -0.64 -1.19
CA ASP A 589 43.70 -2.02 -1.37
C ASP A 589 42.49 -2.98 -1.43
N LYS A 590 41.51 -2.78 -0.53
CA LYS A 590 40.31 -3.60 -0.49
C LYS A 590 39.38 -3.39 -1.69
N SER A 591 39.22 -2.14 -2.14
CA SER A 591 38.41 -1.84 -3.33
C SER A 591 39.05 -2.35 -4.62
N GLN A 592 40.38 -2.45 -4.68
CA GLN A 592 41.12 -3.13 -5.75
C GLN A 592 40.89 -4.64 -5.72
N ASP A 593 41.02 -5.27 -4.55
CA ASP A 593 40.74 -6.70 -4.38
C ASP A 593 39.30 -7.07 -4.80
N ASN A 594 38.34 -6.19 -4.48
CA ASN A 594 36.92 -6.37 -4.83
C ASN A 594 36.61 -6.02 -6.30
N GLY A 595 37.52 -5.38 -7.03
CA GLY A 595 37.28 -4.90 -8.39
C GLY A 595 36.25 -3.76 -8.50
N ASP A 596 35.98 -3.03 -7.41
CA ASP A 596 35.01 -1.94 -7.38
C ASP A 596 35.67 -0.62 -7.81
N ASN A 597 35.57 -0.30 -9.10
CA ASN A 597 36.17 0.91 -9.65
C ASN A 597 35.60 2.19 -9.04
N LYS A 598 34.33 2.22 -8.59
CA LYS A 598 33.72 3.41 -8.00
C LYS A 598 34.33 3.71 -6.64
N GLN A 599 34.50 2.67 -5.82
CA GLN A 599 35.22 2.82 -4.54
C GLN A 599 36.69 3.13 -4.75
N GLN A 600 37.35 2.58 -5.76
CA GLN A 600 38.73 2.96 -6.08
C GLN A 600 38.85 4.45 -6.44
N ILE A 601 37.92 5.01 -7.24
CA ILE A 601 37.87 6.45 -7.55
C ILE A 601 37.72 7.27 -6.26
N SER A 602 36.79 6.88 -5.35
CA SER A 602 36.63 7.55 -4.05
C SER A 602 37.91 7.48 -3.22
N ALA A 603 38.51 6.29 -3.11
CA ALA A 603 39.73 6.04 -2.33
C ALA A 603 40.91 6.89 -2.84
N HIS A 604 41.16 6.87 -4.15
CA HIS A 604 42.20 7.70 -4.77
C HIS A 604 41.93 9.20 -4.58
N THR A 605 40.69 9.65 -4.73
CA THR A 605 40.31 11.06 -4.53
C THR A 605 40.54 11.50 -3.09
N ASN A 606 40.14 10.68 -2.12
CA ASN A 606 40.31 10.96 -0.69
C ASN A 606 41.79 10.90 -0.26
N LEU A 607 42.57 9.94 -0.78
CA LEU A 607 44.03 9.91 -0.60
C LEU A 607 44.70 11.16 -1.18
N GLY A 608 44.24 11.60 -2.35
CA GLY A 608 44.66 12.85 -2.97
C GLY A 608 44.44 14.07 -2.07
N ARG A 609 43.23 14.20 -1.52
CA ARG A 609 42.87 15.25 -0.55
C ARG A 609 43.72 15.16 0.73
N ALA A 610 43.95 13.97 1.27
CA ALA A 610 44.78 13.78 2.46
C ALA A 610 46.25 14.15 2.22
N TYR A 611 46.85 13.67 1.12
CA TYR A 611 48.24 14.02 0.77
C TYR A 611 48.41 15.51 0.44
N ARG A 612 47.37 16.16 -0.09
CA ARG A 612 47.34 17.60 -0.29
C ARG A 612 47.51 18.35 1.05
N LEU A 613 46.75 17.98 2.07
CA LEU A 613 46.86 18.60 3.39
C LEU A 613 48.12 18.21 4.16
N MET A 614 48.74 17.06 3.84
CA MET A 614 50.07 16.67 4.34
C MET A 614 51.24 17.43 3.68
N GLY A 615 50.99 18.26 2.66
CA GLY A 615 52.05 18.95 1.93
C GLY A 615 52.86 18.04 1.00
N SER A 616 52.27 16.95 0.51
CA SER A 616 52.88 16.03 -0.46
C SER A 616 52.21 16.14 -1.85
N PRO A 617 52.43 17.26 -2.58
CA PRO A 617 51.71 17.56 -3.83
C PRO A 617 51.92 16.52 -4.94
N GLU A 618 53.10 15.90 -5.01
CA GLU A 618 53.42 14.89 -6.02
C GLU A 618 52.53 13.64 -5.86
N LYS A 619 52.40 13.15 -4.62
CA LYS A 619 51.52 12.02 -4.31
C LYS A 619 50.05 12.39 -4.51
N ALA A 620 49.66 13.58 -4.07
CA ALA A 620 48.30 14.08 -4.26
C ALA A 620 47.92 14.10 -5.75
N THR A 621 48.80 14.67 -6.58
CA THR A 621 48.62 14.73 -8.04
C THR A 621 48.52 13.33 -8.64
N SER A 622 49.40 12.41 -8.24
CA SER A 622 49.40 11.03 -8.74
C SER A 622 48.10 10.28 -8.43
N HIS A 623 47.56 10.42 -7.21
CA HIS A 623 46.30 9.76 -6.84
C HIS A 623 45.11 10.40 -7.57
N ILE A 624 45.05 11.74 -7.63
CA ILE A 624 43.97 12.47 -8.30
C ILE A 624 43.97 12.19 -9.82
N SER A 625 45.13 12.13 -10.47
CA SER A 625 45.23 11.78 -11.90
C SER A 625 44.78 10.35 -12.18
N THR A 626 45.12 9.42 -11.29
CA THR A 626 44.66 8.02 -11.39
C THR A 626 43.15 7.94 -11.21
N ALA A 627 42.57 8.67 -10.26
CA ALA A 627 41.13 8.75 -10.07
C ALA A 627 40.42 9.31 -11.30
N LEU A 628 40.95 10.38 -11.92
CA LEU A 628 40.38 10.96 -13.14
C LEU A 628 40.39 9.96 -14.28
N GLN A 629 41.55 9.34 -14.55
CA GLN A 629 41.70 8.36 -15.61
C GLN A 629 40.73 7.19 -15.43
N LEU A 630 40.59 6.69 -14.19
CA LEU A 630 39.67 5.60 -13.89
C LEU A 630 38.22 6.04 -14.10
N ALA A 631 37.84 7.24 -13.65
CA ALA A 631 36.49 7.78 -13.82
C ALA A 631 36.13 8.07 -15.29
N GLU A 632 37.10 8.49 -16.11
CA GLU A 632 36.94 8.63 -17.56
C GLU A 632 36.77 7.29 -18.26
N GLN A 633 37.58 6.29 -17.89
CA GLN A 633 37.51 4.94 -18.44
C GLN A 633 36.20 4.22 -18.11
N THR A 634 35.66 4.43 -16.90
CA THR A 634 34.41 3.80 -16.46
C THR A 634 33.17 4.58 -16.86
N GLY A 635 33.33 5.85 -17.26
CA GLY A 635 32.22 6.75 -17.54
C GLY A 635 31.48 7.21 -16.28
N ASP A 636 32.10 7.14 -15.10
CA ASP A 636 31.51 7.61 -13.84
C ASP A 636 31.56 9.14 -13.76
N LEU A 637 30.49 9.78 -14.23
CA LEU A 637 30.35 11.24 -14.24
C LEU A 637 30.37 11.85 -12.83
N HIS A 638 29.86 11.14 -11.82
CA HIS A 638 29.89 11.63 -10.44
C HIS A 638 31.31 11.57 -9.87
N GLY A 639 32.02 10.47 -10.11
CA GLY A 639 33.44 10.33 -9.79
C GLY A 639 34.29 11.40 -10.47
N GLN A 640 34.06 11.67 -11.77
CA GLN A 640 34.75 12.74 -12.50
C GLN A 640 34.51 14.11 -11.85
N MET A 641 33.26 14.43 -11.49
CA MET A 641 32.93 15.67 -10.80
C MET A 641 33.65 15.82 -9.46
N GLU A 642 33.71 14.77 -8.63
CA GLU A 642 34.45 14.79 -7.36
C GLU A 642 35.96 14.99 -7.56
N VAL A 643 36.51 14.38 -8.60
CA VAL A 643 37.91 14.53 -8.98
C VAL A 643 38.19 15.95 -9.47
N TYR A 644 37.30 16.57 -10.25
CA TYR A 644 37.41 17.98 -10.64
C TYR A 644 37.40 18.92 -9.44
N PHE A 645 36.55 18.67 -8.42
CA PHE A 645 36.61 19.42 -7.16
C PHE A 645 37.98 19.25 -6.48
N ALA A 646 38.48 18.02 -6.37
CA ALA A 646 39.79 17.77 -5.74
C ALA A 646 40.95 18.43 -6.50
N MET A 647 40.91 18.44 -7.84
CA MET A 647 41.89 19.15 -8.67
C MET A 647 41.82 20.66 -8.48
N GLY A 648 40.63 21.25 -8.44
CA GLY A 648 40.46 22.67 -8.18
C GLY A 648 41.03 23.08 -6.81
N GLU A 649 40.76 22.27 -5.77
CA GLU A 649 41.31 22.50 -4.43
C GLU A 649 42.85 22.42 -4.41
N MET A 650 43.43 21.46 -5.13
CA MET A 650 44.88 21.33 -5.26
C MET A 650 45.52 22.52 -5.99
N GLN A 651 44.92 22.97 -7.11
CA GLN A 651 45.42 24.09 -7.90
C GLN A 651 45.38 25.42 -7.13
N ARG A 652 44.32 25.63 -6.35
CA ARG A 652 44.14 26.83 -5.54
C ARG A 652 45.09 26.85 -4.35
N ASP A 653 45.09 25.78 -3.55
CA ASP A 653 45.75 25.79 -2.24
C ASP A 653 47.27 25.54 -2.33
N GLN A 654 47.76 24.74 -3.28
CA GLN A 654 49.19 24.35 -3.36
C GLN A 654 49.93 24.96 -4.55
N LEU A 655 49.26 25.13 -5.68
CA LEU A 655 49.89 25.66 -6.91
C LEU A 655 49.60 27.16 -7.11
N HIS A 656 48.88 27.78 -6.18
CA HIS A 656 48.50 29.20 -6.16
C HIS A 656 48.00 29.70 -7.52
N SER A 657 47.22 28.85 -8.20
CA SER A 657 46.73 29.06 -9.56
C SER A 657 45.19 29.09 -9.55
N PRO A 658 44.56 30.13 -8.96
CA PRO A 658 43.11 30.20 -8.80
C PRO A 658 42.37 30.21 -10.15
N ARG A 659 42.99 30.72 -11.23
CA ARG A 659 42.44 30.65 -12.59
C ARG A 659 42.24 29.21 -13.08
N THR A 660 43.22 28.33 -12.85
CA THR A 660 43.11 26.93 -13.22
C THR A 660 42.12 26.19 -12.32
N ALA A 661 42.04 26.57 -11.04
CA ALA A 661 41.01 26.05 -10.14
C ALA A 661 39.59 26.38 -10.61
N ILE A 662 39.36 27.62 -11.08
CA ILE A 662 38.07 28.05 -11.65
C ILE A 662 37.67 27.16 -12.83
N GLN A 663 38.59 26.84 -13.75
CA GLN A 663 38.29 25.97 -14.89
C GLN A 663 37.81 24.57 -14.44
N TYR A 664 38.46 23.97 -13.44
CA TYR A 664 38.03 22.68 -12.91
C TYR A 664 36.70 22.77 -12.17
N TYR A 665 36.45 23.83 -11.41
CA TYR A 665 35.15 24.03 -10.76
C TYR A 665 34.02 24.30 -11.76
N GLU A 666 34.29 24.96 -12.89
CA GLU A 666 33.33 25.13 -13.99
C GLU A 666 33.00 23.79 -14.67
N GLN A 667 33.98 22.92 -14.86
CA GLN A 667 33.75 21.55 -15.34
C GLN A 667 32.91 20.73 -14.36
N ALA A 668 33.21 20.82 -13.06
CA ALA A 668 32.40 20.18 -12.03
C ALA A 668 30.96 20.72 -12.00
N LEU A 669 30.76 22.04 -12.16
CA LEU A 669 29.45 22.67 -12.26
C LEU A 669 28.66 22.19 -13.49
N ALA A 670 29.32 22.07 -14.65
CA ALA A 670 28.69 21.56 -15.86
C ALA A 670 28.19 20.12 -15.67
N LEU A 671 28.99 19.26 -15.03
CA LEU A 671 28.58 17.90 -14.69
C LEU A 671 27.45 17.87 -13.65
N ALA A 672 27.50 18.72 -12.62
CA ALA A 672 26.44 18.81 -11.63
C ALA A 672 25.08 19.18 -12.28
N ARG A 673 25.09 20.14 -13.21
CA ARG A 673 23.91 20.51 -14.01
C ARG A 673 23.42 19.38 -14.92
N GLN A 674 24.34 18.67 -15.57
CA GLN A 674 24.00 17.53 -16.42
C GLN A 674 23.33 16.40 -15.60
N LEU A 675 23.79 16.17 -14.37
CA LEU A 675 23.25 15.19 -13.45
C LEU A 675 21.98 15.68 -12.71
N GLY A 676 21.68 16.99 -12.78
CA GLY A 676 20.60 17.61 -12.02
C GLY A 676 20.85 17.65 -10.51
N ASP A 677 22.11 17.57 -10.06
CA ASP A 677 22.48 17.60 -8.65
C ASP A 677 22.64 19.05 -8.16
N ARG A 678 21.50 19.65 -7.77
CA ARG A 678 21.44 21.04 -7.27
C ARG A 678 22.35 21.30 -6.06
N TYR A 679 22.58 20.29 -5.22
CA TYR A 679 23.48 20.44 -4.08
C TYR A 679 24.92 20.61 -4.57
N LYS A 680 25.37 19.76 -5.51
CA LYS A 680 26.71 19.87 -6.08
C LYS A 680 26.88 21.11 -6.94
N GLU A 681 25.81 21.61 -7.57
CA GLU A 681 25.82 22.94 -8.18
C GLU A 681 26.12 24.03 -7.14
N GLY A 682 25.44 24.01 -6.00
CA GLY A 682 25.71 24.94 -4.88
C GLY A 682 27.14 24.82 -4.35
N VAL A 683 27.67 23.60 -4.21
CA VAL A 683 29.07 23.37 -3.83
C VAL A 683 30.01 23.98 -4.87
N ALA A 684 29.75 23.78 -6.16
CA ALA A 684 30.57 24.34 -7.23
C ALA A 684 30.54 25.87 -7.23
N TYR A 685 29.38 26.49 -7.05
CA TYR A 685 29.27 27.93 -6.92
C TYR A 685 30.04 28.48 -5.72
N ASN A 686 29.94 27.83 -4.56
CA ASN A 686 30.71 28.23 -3.39
C ASN A 686 32.22 28.14 -3.65
N LYS A 687 32.70 27.04 -4.25
CA LYS A 687 34.13 26.86 -4.60
C LYS A 687 34.60 27.88 -5.64
N LEU A 688 33.78 28.20 -6.64
CA LEU A 688 34.03 29.25 -7.63
C LEU A 688 34.11 30.63 -6.98
N GLY A 689 33.17 30.95 -6.09
CA GLY A 689 33.16 32.21 -5.33
C GLY A 689 34.44 32.39 -4.52
N LEU A 690 34.87 31.36 -3.78
CA LEU A 690 36.13 31.39 -3.03
C LEU A 690 37.35 31.61 -3.93
N ALA A 691 37.42 30.93 -5.09
CA ALA A 691 38.55 31.10 -6.01
C ALA A 691 38.56 32.48 -6.70
N ARG A 692 37.40 33.07 -6.97
CA ARG A 692 37.27 34.42 -7.55
C ARG A 692 37.58 35.53 -6.54
N ASP A 693 37.20 35.35 -5.27
CA ASP A 693 37.54 36.28 -4.18
C ASP A 693 39.05 36.36 -3.96
N GLU A 694 39.76 35.22 -4.00
CA GLU A 694 41.22 35.17 -3.95
C GLU A 694 41.89 35.93 -5.12
N MET A 695 41.20 36.05 -6.27
CA MET A 695 41.64 36.84 -7.42
C MET A 695 41.29 38.33 -7.34
N LYS A 696 40.53 38.76 -6.33
CA LYS A 696 40.00 40.14 -6.18
C LYS A 696 39.12 40.60 -7.35
N GLU A 697 38.47 39.66 -8.05
CA GLU A 697 37.51 39.94 -9.12
C GLU A 697 36.10 40.10 -8.50
N TYR A 698 35.90 41.21 -7.79
CA TYR A 698 34.73 41.45 -6.93
C TYR A 698 33.39 41.59 -7.69
N GLU A 699 33.38 42.12 -8.91
CA GLU A 699 32.14 42.39 -9.66
C GLU A 699 31.44 41.10 -10.15
N THR A 700 32.20 40.05 -10.49
CA THR A 700 31.67 38.76 -10.97
C THR A 700 31.45 37.72 -9.87
N SER A 701 31.78 38.04 -8.61
CA SER A 701 31.59 37.14 -7.47
C SER A 701 30.16 37.19 -6.91
N PHE A 702 29.47 38.32 -7.07
CA PHE A 702 28.11 38.53 -6.55
C PHE A 702 27.00 38.05 -7.51
N GLU A 703 27.27 37.93 -8.82
CA GLU A 703 26.28 37.45 -9.81
C GLU A 703 26.02 35.92 -9.78
N VAL A 704 26.73 35.18 -8.93
CA VAL A 704 26.76 33.71 -8.96
C VAL A 704 25.76 33.07 -7.96
N ALA A 705 25.17 33.87 -7.06
CA ALA A 705 24.08 33.41 -6.20
C ALA A 705 22.73 33.63 -6.92
N PRO A 706 21.93 32.58 -7.18
CA PRO A 706 20.53 32.78 -7.55
C PRO A 706 19.81 33.51 -6.39
N GLU A 707 18.97 34.49 -6.71
CA GLU A 707 18.17 35.26 -5.73
C GLU A 707 17.17 34.39 -4.94
N ASP A 708 17.00 33.11 -5.30
CA ASP A 708 16.10 32.16 -4.63
C ASP A 708 16.85 30.87 -4.23
N THR A 709 17.50 30.87 -3.05
CA THR A 709 17.75 29.66 -2.24
C THR A 709 17.61 29.97 -0.77
#